data_AF-A0A498NNL2-F1
#
_entry.id   AF-A0A498NNL2-F1
#
_cell.length_a   1.000
_cell.length_b   1.000
_cell.length_c   1.000
_cell.angle_alpha   90.00
_cell.angle_beta   90.00
_cell.angle_gamma   90.00
#
_symmetry.space_group_name_H-M   'P 1'
#
loop_
_entity.id
_entity.type
_entity.pdbx_description
1 polymer ?
#
loop_
_entity_poly.entity_id
_entity_poly.type
_entity_poly.pdbx_seq_one_letter_code
_entity_poly.pdbx_strand_id
1 'polypeptide(L)'
;MIVVFGGDITQKGYEKKRSKLLGAYLPQPPGLEASMAHERRPPMAPSASRYHRRRSSGTRDERYRSDVHTEAVQAALAKHKERKMAVPMPSKRRSLVVQTSMDAYTPPDTSSGSEEEGGQGEGTPTSSQGSVSMEHWISRAIHQGSTTSSSSSSTQSGGSGAAGRLADVLAQTHVGKSGPIAHLSLKRKTMLGVAENGNSLRRSCEFGSDLLWPPPLESEENHSAPPDVTTYTSEHPVQVERPQVSTVPRTTPKYGNAELMETGDGVPVSSRVSAKIQQLVNTLKQPRRPPLREFFVDDFEELLEVQQPDPNQPRPEGAQMVAIRGEPLGVVTNWPPSLEAALQRWGTISPKAPCLTTMDTNGKPLYVLTYGKLWSRSIKVAYNILHKLGTKQEPMVRPGDRVALVFPNNDPAAFMVAFYGCLLAEVVPVPIEVPLTRKDAGSQQIGFLLGSCGVTVALTSDACHKGLPKGPTGEIPQFKGWPKLLWFVTESKHLSKPPRDWFPHIKDANNDTAYIEYKTCKDGSVLGVTVTRIALLTHCQALTQSCGYTEAEIIVNVLDFKKDVGLWHGILTSVMNMMHVISIPYSLMKVNPLSWIQKVCQYKGKVACVKSRDMHWALVAHRDQRDINLSSLRMLVVADGSNPWSISSCDAFLNVFQSKGLRPEVICPCASSAEALTVAIRRPTDDSNQPPGRGVLSMQGLSHGVIRVDSEERLSVLTVQDVGTVMPGALMCVVKPEGVPQLCRTDEIGELCVCSIATGMSYYGLSGMTKNTFEVFPMSSSGAPISEYPFTRTGLLGFIGPGGLVFVSGKMDGLMVVSGRRHNADDIVATALAVEPMKFVYRGR
;
A
#
# COMPACT_ATOMS: atom_id res chain seq x y z
N MET A 1 -11.73 19.60 20.42
CA MET A 1 -12.43 20.83 20.03
C MET A 1 -12.66 20.76 18.52
N ILE A 2 -13.85 20.34 18.08
CA ILE A 2 -14.21 20.26 16.65
C ILE A 2 -15.22 21.36 16.42
N VAL A 3 -14.84 22.35 15.60
CA VAL A 3 -15.73 23.42 15.17
C VAL A 3 -16.59 22.87 14.03
N VAL A 4 -17.86 22.61 14.32
CA VAL A 4 -18.87 22.27 13.30
C VAL A 4 -19.53 23.57 12.84
N PHE A 5 -19.39 23.90 11.56
CA PHE A 5 -20.20 24.94 10.92
C PHE A 5 -21.66 24.48 10.91
N GLY A 6 -22.47 25.02 11.83
CA GLY A 6 -23.92 24.87 11.83
C GLY A 6 -24.56 25.79 10.79
N GLY A 7 -25.00 25.23 9.67
CA GLY A 7 -26.02 25.84 8.82
C GLY A 7 -27.34 25.10 9.04
N ASP A 8 -28.30 25.74 9.70
CA ASP A 8 -29.61 25.18 10.02
C ASP A 8 -30.38 24.75 8.76
N ILE A 9 -30.47 23.44 8.51
CA ILE A 9 -31.49 22.91 7.62
C ILE A 9 -32.78 22.72 8.43
N THR A 10 -33.82 23.45 8.06
CA THR A 10 -35.14 23.24 8.66
C THR A 10 -35.58 21.78 8.46
N GLN A 11 -36.33 21.22 9.40
CA GLN A 11 -36.84 19.84 9.32
C GLN A 11 -37.58 19.57 7.99
N LYS A 12 -38.27 20.59 7.47
CA LYS A 12 -38.91 20.57 6.15
C LYS A 12 -37.90 20.51 5.00
N GLY A 13 -36.74 21.17 5.14
CA GLY A 13 -35.61 21.08 4.22
C GLY A 13 -34.92 19.71 4.27
N TYR A 14 -34.80 19.10 5.45
CA TYR A 14 -34.30 17.75 5.63
C TYR A 14 -35.21 16.72 4.97
N GLU A 15 -36.52 16.77 5.21
CA GLU A 15 -37.50 15.87 4.59
C GLU A 15 -37.57 16.02 3.07
N LYS A 16 -37.43 17.25 2.57
CA LYS A 16 -37.39 17.54 1.12
C LYS A 16 -36.11 17.01 0.47
N LYS A 17 -34.95 17.15 1.13
CA LYS A 17 -33.68 16.55 0.65
C LYS A 17 -33.72 15.02 0.73
N ARG A 18 -34.23 14.47 1.84
CA ARG A 18 -34.39 13.02 2.04
C ARG A 18 -35.31 12.40 0.98
N SER A 19 -36.48 13.00 0.72
CA SER A 19 -37.39 12.50 -0.33
C SER A 19 -36.80 12.61 -1.73
N LYS A 20 -36.02 13.66 -2.01
CA LYS A 20 -35.37 13.85 -3.32
C LYS A 20 -34.18 12.89 -3.54
N LEU A 21 -33.46 12.53 -2.48
CA LEU A 21 -32.32 11.60 -2.53
C LEU A 21 -32.77 10.13 -2.55
N LEU A 22 -33.82 9.79 -1.80
CA LEU A 22 -34.31 8.41 -1.70
C LEU A 22 -35.36 8.07 -2.77
N GLY A 23 -35.94 9.06 -3.45
CA GLY A 23 -36.97 8.85 -4.48
C GLY A 23 -36.51 8.03 -5.69
N ALA A 24 -35.21 8.02 -6.00
CA ALA A 24 -34.63 7.21 -7.06
C ALA A 24 -34.43 5.73 -6.68
N TYR A 25 -34.60 5.39 -5.40
CA TYR A 25 -34.30 4.06 -4.84
C TYR A 25 -35.55 3.38 -4.23
N LEU A 26 -36.73 3.98 -4.39
CA LEU A 26 -37.99 3.35 -4.03
C LEU A 26 -38.50 2.49 -5.21
N PRO A 27 -38.86 1.22 -4.99
CA PRO A 27 -39.37 0.36 -6.04
C PRO A 27 -40.70 0.91 -6.57
N GLN A 28 -40.79 1.14 -7.89
CA GLN A 28 -42.07 1.48 -8.53
C GLN A 28 -42.96 0.24 -8.63
N PRO A 29 -44.26 0.35 -8.33
CA PRO A 29 -45.20 -0.73 -8.61
C PRO A 29 -45.39 -0.90 -10.13
N PRO A 30 -45.58 -2.14 -10.63
CA PRO A 30 -45.68 -2.39 -12.05
C PRO A 30 -47.05 -1.96 -12.61
N GLY A 31 -47.01 -1.21 -13.71
CA GLY A 31 -48.12 -1.06 -14.65
C GLY A 31 -48.82 0.30 -14.60
N LEU A 32 -48.55 1.15 -15.61
CA LEU A 32 -49.54 1.74 -16.51
C LEU A 32 -48.85 2.67 -17.52
N GLU A 33 -49.26 2.51 -18.77
CA GLU A 33 -48.74 3.14 -19.98
C GLU A 33 -48.78 4.67 -19.96
N ALA A 34 -47.83 5.27 -20.70
CA ALA A 34 -47.77 6.68 -20.98
C ALA A 34 -48.91 7.12 -21.91
N SER A 35 -49.67 8.13 -21.51
CA SER A 35 -50.53 8.93 -22.39
C SER A 35 -50.34 10.42 -22.11
N MET A 36 -50.20 11.16 -23.20
CA MET A 36 -49.95 12.59 -23.29
C MET A 36 -51.13 13.47 -22.83
N ALA A 37 -50.77 14.69 -22.37
CA ALA A 37 -51.47 15.99 -22.48
C ALA A 37 -52.97 16.12 -22.09
N HIS A 38 -53.29 16.97 -21.10
CA HIS A 38 -53.85 18.32 -21.31
C HIS A 38 -54.24 19.02 -19.99
N GLU A 39 -54.12 20.35 -19.98
CA GLU A 39 -54.62 21.29 -18.98
C GLU A 39 -56.15 21.19 -18.74
N ARG A 40 -56.58 21.38 -17.48
CA ARG A 40 -57.47 22.47 -17.01
C ARG A 40 -58.16 22.08 -15.68
N ARG A 41 -57.89 22.89 -14.64
CA ARG A 41 -58.75 23.16 -13.47
C ARG A 41 -59.90 24.13 -13.89
N PRO A 42 -60.91 24.50 -13.06
CA PRO A 42 -61.27 24.23 -11.64
C PRO A 42 -62.81 23.85 -11.54
N PRO A 43 -63.66 24.10 -10.49
CA PRO A 43 -63.48 24.82 -9.21
C PRO A 43 -64.19 24.32 -7.91
N MET A 44 -63.70 24.91 -6.80
CA MET A 44 -64.37 25.44 -5.58
C MET A 44 -65.11 24.52 -4.57
N ALA A 45 -64.44 24.32 -3.41
CA ALA A 45 -64.72 24.81 -2.02
C ALA A 45 -66.16 24.72 -1.41
N PRO A 46 -66.40 24.89 -0.08
CA PRO A 46 -65.49 25.06 1.08
C PRO A 46 -65.89 24.32 2.41
N SER A 47 -64.91 24.31 3.34
CA SER A 47 -64.92 24.51 4.81
C SER A 47 -66.07 24.18 5.78
N ALA A 48 -65.59 23.80 6.99
CA ALA A 48 -66.03 24.13 8.37
C ALA A 48 -66.44 22.88 9.18
N SER A 49 -66.20 22.72 10.49
CA SER A 49 -65.50 23.48 11.53
C SER A 49 -65.37 22.62 12.80
N ARG A 50 -64.27 22.84 13.53
CA ARG A 50 -63.99 22.70 14.99
C ARG A 50 -65.14 22.30 15.94
N TYR A 51 -64.83 21.57 17.02
CA TYR A 51 -64.75 22.11 18.41
C TYR A 51 -64.19 21.09 19.45
N HIS A 52 -63.58 21.67 20.49
CA HIS A 52 -62.85 21.17 21.68
C HIS A 52 -63.51 20.05 22.53
N ARG A 53 -62.84 19.29 23.43
CA ARG A 53 -62.20 19.73 24.71
C ARG A 53 -61.61 18.53 25.54
N ARG A 54 -60.44 18.74 26.21
CA ARG A 54 -59.93 18.31 27.58
C ARG A 54 -60.26 16.90 28.14
N ARG A 55 -59.47 16.17 28.97
CA ARG A 55 -58.29 16.40 29.85
C ARG A 55 -57.81 15.01 30.41
N SER A 56 -56.53 14.92 30.81
CA SER A 56 -56.01 14.31 32.07
C SER A 56 -55.73 12.79 32.25
N SER A 57 -54.43 12.51 32.51
CA SER A 57 -53.84 11.61 33.53
C SER A 57 -53.98 10.08 33.42
N GLY A 58 -52.84 9.39 33.34
CA GLY A 58 -52.73 7.96 33.66
C GLY A 58 -51.34 7.38 33.39
N THR A 59 -50.69 6.91 34.45
CA THR A 59 -49.37 6.26 34.53
C THR A 59 -49.38 4.83 33.97
N ARG A 60 -48.19 4.35 33.55
CA ARG A 60 -47.75 2.97 33.19
C ARG A 60 -47.40 2.79 31.71
N ASP A 61 -46.09 2.72 31.41
CA ASP A 61 -45.50 1.61 30.66
C ASP A 61 -43.98 1.79 30.51
N GLU A 62 -43.25 1.39 31.55
CA GLU A 62 -41.82 1.04 31.44
C GLU A 62 -41.64 -0.41 31.88
N ARG A 63 -41.94 -1.34 30.98
CA ARG A 63 -41.48 -2.73 31.11
C ARG A 63 -41.47 -3.52 29.80
N TYR A 64 -41.31 -2.87 28.65
CA TYR A 64 -41.44 -3.55 27.36
C TYR A 64 -40.53 -2.97 26.26
N ARG A 65 -39.21 -2.92 26.48
CA ARG A 65 -38.26 -2.60 25.38
C ARG A 65 -36.94 -3.38 25.34
N SER A 66 -36.61 -4.24 26.31
CA SER A 66 -35.38 -5.07 26.22
C SER A 66 -35.63 -6.46 25.62
N ASP A 67 -36.77 -7.09 25.93
CA ASP A 67 -36.94 -8.54 25.70
C ASP A 67 -37.36 -8.87 24.26
N VAL A 68 -37.95 -7.89 23.55
CA VAL A 68 -38.46 -8.06 22.18
C VAL A 68 -37.33 -8.20 21.15
N HIS A 69 -36.12 -7.69 21.43
CA HIS A 69 -34.99 -7.80 20.50
C HIS A 69 -34.21 -9.11 20.65
N THR A 70 -34.06 -9.64 21.86
CA THR A 70 -33.42 -10.94 22.09
C THR A 70 -34.32 -12.09 21.66
N GLU A 71 -35.63 -12.02 21.93
CA GLU A 71 -36.59 -13.06 21.54
C GLU A 71 -36.80 -13.12 20.02
N ALA A 72 -36.89 -11.98 19.34
CA ALA A 72 -37.04 -11.96 17.88
C ALA A 72 -35.80 -12.52 17.14
N VAL A 73 -34.59 -12.27 17.68
CA VAL A 73 -33.34 -12.81 17.12
C VAL A 73 -33.20 -14.30 17.40
N GLN A 74 -33.55 -14.77 18.61
CA GLN A 74 -33.59 -16.21 18.90
C GLN A 74 -34.66 -16.94 18.09
N ALA A 75 -35.83 -16.34 17.87
CA ALA A 75 -36.89 -16.89 17.03
C ALA A 75 -36.44 -16.97 15.56
N ALA A 76 -35.70 -15.98 15.05
CA ALA A 76 -35.12 -16.01 13.71
C ALA A 76 -34.04 -17.10 13.56
N LEU A 77 -33.20 -17.30 14.59
CA LEU A 77 -32.18 -18.34 14.63
C LEU A 77 -32.78 -19.76 14.73
N ALA A 78 -33.83 -19.94 15.53
CA ALA A 78 -34.55 -21.21 15.64
C ALA A 78 -35.20 -21.61 14.30
N LYS A 79 -35.81 -20.65 13.60
CA LYS A 79 -36.41 -20.85 12.27
C LYS A 79 -35.38 -21.21 11.18
N HIS A 80 -34.12 -20.84 11.37
CA HIS A 80 -33.00 -21.20 10.49
C HIS A 80 -32.44 -22.60 10.80
N LYS A 81 -32.56 -23.06 12.05
CA LYS A 81 -32.12 -24.39 12.49
C LYS A 81 -33.09 -25.49 12.02
N GLU A 82 -34.40 -25.22 12.01
CA GLU A 82 -35.41 -26.14 11.48
C GLU A 82 -35.29 -26.36 9.96
N ARG A 83 -34.88 -25.34 9.20
CA ARG A 83 -34.63 -25.47 7.75
C ARG A 83 -33.43 -26.36 7.40
N LYS A 84 -32.51 -26.61 8.33
CA LYS A 84 -31.37 -27.53 8.12
C LYS A 84 -31.69 -29.01 8.44
N MET A 85 -32.85 -29.33 9.03
CA MET A 85 -33.21 -30.72 9.38
C MET A 85 -34.06 -31.45 8.33
N ALA A 86 -34.36 -30.83 7.19
CA ALA A 86 -35.08 -31.49 6.10
C ALA A 86 -34.21 -31.56 4.84
N VAL A 87 -33.29 -32.52 4.80
CA VAL A 87 -32.70 -33.01 3.54
C VAL A 87 -32.78 -34.53 3.53
N PRO A 88 -33.65 -35.16 2.73
CA PRO A 88 -33.42 -36.52 2.31
C PRO A 88 -32.34 -36.51 1.21
N MET A 89 -31.28 -37.28 1.38
CA MET A 89 -30.31 -37.55 0.31
C MET A 89 -31.02 -38.11 -0.93
N PRO A 90 -30.50 -37.81 -2.14
CA PRO A 90 -30.35 -38.92 -3.08
C PRO A 90 -29.05 -38.92 -3.90
N SER A 91 -28.71 -40.16 -4.27
CA SER A 91 -27.62 -40.69 -5.08
C SER A 91 -27.67 -40.36 -6.58
N LYS A 92 -26.50 -40.44 -7.24
CA LYS A 92 -26.21 -40.78 -8.66
C LYS A 92 -27.33 -40.56 -9.71
N ARG A 93 -27.19 -39.54 -10.58
CA ARG A 93 -27.12 -39.65 -12.07
C ARG A 93 -27.09 -38.27 -12.78
N ARG A 94 -26.18 -38.17 -13.76
CA ARG A 94 -26.19 -37.45 -15.06
C ARG A 94 -27.01 -36.14 -15.25
N SER A 95 -26.27 -35.11 -15.70
CA SER A 95 -26.53 -34.22 -16.86
C SER A 95 -27.76 -33.28 -16.84
N LEU A 96 -27.51 -31.96 -16.89
CA LEU A 96 -27.86 -31.12 -18.06
C LEU A 96 -27.24 -29.71 -17.98
N VAL A 97 -26.80 -29.26 -19.15
CA VAL A 97 -26.18 -27.98 -19.47
C VAL A 97 -27.19 -26.84 -19.34
N VAL A 98 -26.77 -25.71 -18.74
CA VAL A 98 -27.28 -24.39 -19.08
C VAL A 98 -26.07 -23.46 -19.27
N GLN A 99 -25.76 -23.18 -20.53
CA GLN A 99 -24.90 -22.07 -20.92
C GLN A 99 -25.67 -20.76 -20.68
N THR A 100 -25.10 -19.85 -19.91
CA THR A 100 -25.41 -18.43 -20.03
C THR A 100 -24.09 -17.68 -20.22
N SER A 101 -23.98 -17.03 -21.36
CA SER A 101 -22.91 -16.13 -21.77
C SER A 101 -22.76 -14.99 -20.75
N MET A 102 -21.55 -14.80 -20.21
CA MET A 102 -21.22 -13.65 -19.37
C MET A 102 -20.44 -12.64 -20.21
N ASP A 103 -21.09 -11.52 -20.53
CA ASP A 103 -20.40 -10.29 -20.87
C ASP A 103 -19.71 -9.73 -19.62
N ALA A 104 -18.42 -9.46 -19.73
CA ALA A 104 -17.56 -8.97 -18.67
C ALA A 104 -17.76 -7.45 -18.50
N TYR A 105 -18.25 -7.03 -17.33
CA TYR A 105 -18.24 -5.64 -16.89
C TYR A 105 -17.43 -5.55 -15.60
N THR A 106 -16.41 -4.70 -15.58
CA THR A 106 -15.45 -4.54 -14.47
C THR A 106 -15.80 -3.28 -13.67
N PRO A 107 -15.95 -3.34 -12.33
CA PRO A 107 -16.10 -2.15 -11.48
C PRO A 107 -14.71 -1.51 -11.18
N PRO A 108 -14.65 -0.21 -10.81
CA PRO A 108 -13.38 0.51 -10.67
C PRO A 108 -12.62 0.13 -9.38
N ASP A 109 -11.34 -0.22 -9.51
CA ASP A 109 -10.41 -0.52 -8.40
C ASP A 109 -9.53 0.70 -8.06
N THR A 110 -9.49 1.08 -6.78
CA THR A 110 -8.44 1.91 -6.18
C THR A 110 -7.19 1.06 -5.93
N SER A 111 -6.42 0.78 -6.98
CA SER A 111 -4.96 0.45 -6.94
C SER A 111 -4.47 -0.27 -8.21
N SER A 112 -4.82 0.20 -9.41
CA SER A 112 -4.02 -0.01 -10.63
C SER A 112 -4.62 0.82 -11.74
N GLY A 113 -3.92 1.86 -12.20
CA GLY A 113 -4.33 2.61 -13.38
C GLY A 113 -4.11 1.76 -14.62
N SER A 114 -5.16 1.48 -15.38
CA SER A 114 -5.04 0.78 -16.66
C SER A 114 -5.57 1.59 -17.83
N GLU A 115 -4.83 1.43 -18.93
CA GLU A 115 -4.92 2.01 -20.26
C GLU A 115 -6.17 1.52 -21.02
N GLU A 116 -6.82 2.42 -21.76
CA GLU A 116 -7.68 2.10 -22.90
C GLU A 116 -7.33 3.03 -24.07
N GLU A 117 -6.99 2.45 -25.24
CA GLU A 117 -6.85 3.15 -26.52
C GLU A 117 -8.23 3.41 -27.15
N GLY A 118 -8.39 4.59 -27.77
CA GLY A 118 -9.67 5.11 -28.23
C GLY A 118 -10.06 4.80 -29.68
N GLY A 119 -11.36 4.88 -29.92
CA GLY A 119 -12.00 5.09 -31.22
C GLY A 119 -13.11 6.14 -31.10
N GLN A 120 -13.06 7.16 -31.96
CA GLN A 120 -13.91 8.36 -32.09
C GLN A 120 -15.39 7.98 -32.35
N GLY A 121 -16.44 8.77 -32.07
CA GLY A 121 -16.65 10.21 -32.04
C GLY A 121 -17.86 10.50 -32.96
N GLU A 122 -18.99 11.01 -32.42
CA GLU A 122 -20.12 11.47 -33.23
C GLU A 122 -20.50 12.92 -32.88
N GLY A 123 -20.65 13.71 -33.94
CA GLY A 123 -21.07 15.11 -33.92
C GLY A 123 -21.08 15.66 -35.35
N THR A 124 -22.09 15.31 -36.14
CA THR A 124 -22.53 16.01 -37.37
C THR A 124 -23.33 17.28 -37.01
N PRO A 125 -23.55 18.28 -37.90
CA PRO A 125 -23.84 18.17 -39.35
C PRO A 125 -23.03 19.16 -40.27
N THR A 126 -22.89 18.97 -41.58
CA THR A 126 -23.87 19.33 -42.62
C THR A 126 -23.36 19.00 -44.04
N SER A 127 -24.30 18.64 -44.91
CA SER A 127 -24.37 18.73 -46.40
C SER A 127 -23.35 18.03 -47.33
N SER A 128 -23.94 17.14 -48.15
CA SER A 128 -23.83 16.99 -49.62
C SER A 128 -23.20 15.69 -50.20
N GLN A 129 -24.12 14.90 -50.77
CA GLN A 129 -24.04 14.03 -51.97
C GLN A 129 -23.17 12.75 -52.02
N GLY A 130 -23.85 11.62 -52.33
CA GLY A 130 -23.36 10.43 -53.07
C GLY A 130 -23.03 9.21 -52.20
N SER A 131 -23.98 8.30 -51.86
CA SER A 131 -24.32 7.04 -52.58
C SER A 131 -23.19 5.96 -52.49
N VAL A 132 -23.33 4.68 -52.12
CA VAL A 132 -24.42 3.69 -52.00
C VAL A 132 -23.97 2.56 -51.06
N SER A 133 -24.94 2.04 -50.29
CA SER A 133 -25.13 0.76 -49.57
C SER A 133 -24.15 -0.42 -49.77
N MET A 134 -23.89 -1.15 -48.67
CA MET A 134 -23.89 -2.62 -48.69
C MET A 134 -24.28 -3.20 -47.33
N GLU A 135 -25.45 -3.84 -47.25
CA GLU A 135 -25.71 -4.90 -46.28
C GLU A 135 -25.86 -6.23 -47.04
N HIS A 136 -25.54 -7.31 -46.30
CA HIS A 136 -26.25 -8.59 -46.28
C HIS A 136 -25.60 -9.87 -46.91
N TRP A 137 -25.02 -10.73 -46.04
CA TRP A 137 -25.55 -12.03 -45.54
C TRP A 137 -24.48 -13.12 -45.26
N ILE A 138 -24.75 -13.90 -44.20
CA ILE A 138 -24.04 -15.10 -43.74
C ILE A 138 -24.83 -16.33 -44.17
N SER A 139 -24.19 -17.36 -44.76
CA SER A 139 -24.21 -18.78 -44.32
C SER A 139 -24.19 -19.82 -45.45
N ARG A 140 -23.36 -20.86 -45.20
CA ARG A 140 -23.30 -22.26 -45.70
C ARG A 140 -22.17 -22.52 -46.70
N ALA A 141 -21.58 -23.71 -46.81
CA ALA A 141 -21.39 -24.90 -45.97
C ALA A 141 -20.45 -25.83 -46.79
N ILE A 142 -19.51 -26.49 -46.11
CA ILE A 142 -18.88 -27.80 -46.38
C ILE A 142 -19.24 -28.48 -47.73
N HIS A 143 -18.24 -28.70 -48.60
CA HIS A 143 -17.88 -30.02 -49.20
C HIS A 143 -16.75 -29.91 -50.24
N GLN A 144 -15.76 -30.84 -50.14
CA GLN A 144 -14.90 -31.38 -51.22
C GLN A 144 -13.95 -30.38 -51.92
N GLY A 145 -12.70 -30.67 -52.28
CA GLY A 145 -11.85 -31.85 -52.29
C GLY A 145 -10.61 -31.50 -53.14
N SER A 146 -9.43 -31.93 -52.68
CA SER A 146 -8.22 -32.33 -53.42
C SER A 146 -7.73 -31.59 -54.70
N THR A 147 -6.40 -31.38 -54.79
CA THR A 147 -5.72 -31.45 -56.11
C THR A 147 -4.48 -30.57 -56.40
N THR A 148 -3.24 -31.08 -56.24
CA THR A 148 -2.05 -30.91 -57.14
C THR A 148 -1.34 -29.54 -57.28
N SER A 149 -0.12 -29.37 -56.73
CA SER A 149 1.25 -29.58 -57.32
C SER A 149 1.79 -28.32 -58.03
N SER A 150 3.04 -27.85 -57.89
CA SER A 150 4.31 -28.54 -58.18
C SER A 150 5.57 -27.74 -57.74
N SER A 151 6.58 -28.46 -57.21
CA SER A 151 8.07 -28.45 -57.43
C SER A 151 8.81 -27.17 -57.88
N SER A 152 10.09 -26.87 -57.61
CA SER A 152 11.30 -27.53 -57.05
C SER A 152 12.41 -26.44 -57.09
N SER A 153 13.41 -26.39 -56.19
CA SER A 153 14.75 -26.93 -56.49
C SER A 153 15.67 -26.94 -55.26
N SER A 154 16.37 -28.06 -55.12
CA SER A 154 17.38 -28.45 -54.14
C SER A 154 18.80 -27.96 -54.48
N THR A 155 19.63 -27.75 -53.45
CA THR A 155 21.05 -28.18 -53.45
C THR A 155 21.43 -28.64 -52.03
N GLN A 156 21.99 -29.86 -51.96
CA GLN A 156 22.50 -30.52 -50.75
C GLN A 156 24.03 -30.41 -50.68
N SER A 157 24.56 -30.31 -49.46
CA SER A 157 25.73 -31.02 -48.93
C SER A 157 25.58 -30.97 -47.39
N GLY A 158 25.39 -32.04 -46.61
CA GLY A 158 26.19 -33.26 -46.43
C GLY A 158 27.26 -32.97 -45.36
N GLY A 159 27.25 -33.50 -44.12
CA GLY A 159 26.37 -34.39 -43.38
C GLY A 159 26.94 -34.66 -41.97
N SER A 160 26.21 -35.51 -41.22
CA SER A 160 26.54 -36.19 -39.94
C SER A 160 26.54 -35.32 -38.66
N GLY A 161 25.93 -35.67 -37.53
CA GLY A 161 25.14 -36.83 -37.12
C GLY A 161 25.20 -36.98 -35.59
N ALA A 162 24.04 -36.93 -34.91
CA ALA A 162 23.72 -37.43 -33.53
C ALA A 162 24.60 -36.96 -32.34
N ALA A 163 24.19 -36.98 -31.07
CA ALA A 163 22.95 -36.87 -30.33
C ALA A 163 23.37 -36.86 -28.84
N GLY A 164 22.64 -36.16 -27.98
CA GLY A 164 22.28 -36.64 -26.64
C GLY A 164 23.32 -36.75 -25.52
N ARG A 165 22.96 -36.12 -24.38
CA ARG A 165 23.19 -36.57 -22.99
C ARG A 165 24.63 -36.51 -22.45
N LEU A 166 24.83 -35.68 -21.43
CA LEU A 166 25.83 -35.94 -20.38
C LEU A 166 25.34 -35.33 -19.06
N ALA A 167 24.79 -36.20 -18.22
CA ALA A 167 24.76 -36.05 -16.77
C ALA A 167 25.08 -37.43 -16.16
N ASP A 168 25.96 -37.37 -15.16
CA ASP A 168 26.27 -38.34 -14.12
C ASP A 168 27.32 -39.45 -14.29
N VAL A 169 28.09 -39.53 -13.19
CA VAL A 169 28.90 -40.60 -12.62
C VAL A 169 30.39 -40.63 -13.00
N LEU A 170 31.23 -40.21 -12.05
CA LEU A 170 32.34 -41.02 -11.52
C LEU A 170 32.74 -40.53 -10.12
N ALA A 171 32.78 -41.48 -9.18
CA ALA A 171 33.19 -41.33 -7.79
C ALA A 171 34.41 -42.24 -7.52
N GLN A 172 35.21 -41.87 -6.49
CA GLN A 172 36.15 -42.72 -5.71
C GLN A 172 37.43 -43.21 -6.43
N THR A 173 38.63 -43.44 -5.86
CA THR A 173 39.37 -43.27 -4.56
C THR A 173 40.85 -43.66 -4.89
N HIS A 174 41.94 -43.06 -4.37
CA HIS A 174 42.75 -43.51 -3.21
C HIS A 174 44.08 -42.69 -3.14
N VAL A 175 44.40 -42.06 -1.99
CA VAL A 175 45.47 -42.36 -0.98
C VAL A 175 46.95 -42.19 -1.42
N GLY A 176 47.68 -41.27 -0.74
CA GLY A 176 49.15 -41.23 -0.67
C GLY A 176 49.71 -40.06 0.16
N LYS A 177 50.44 -40.37 1.24
CA LYS A 177 51.04 -39.46 2.26
C LYS A 177 52.31 -38.72 1.78
N SER A 178 52.56 -37.49 2.25
CA SER A 178 53.85 -37.01 2.83
C SER A 178 53.83 -35.50 3.14
N GLY A 179 54.43 -35.11 4.28
CA GLY A 179 54.40 -33.78 4.90
C GLY A 179 55.31 -32.68 4.31
N PRO A 180 55.46 -31.55 5.03
CA PRO A 180 55.76 -30.21 4.50
C PRO A 180 57.22 -29.76 4.73
N ILE A 181 57.63 -28.64 4.09
CA ILE A 181 58.67 -27.63 4.47
C ILE A 181 59.00 -26.77 3.21
N ALA A 182 58.59 -25.49 3.19
CA ALA A 182 59.44 -24.27 3.32
C ALA A 182 60.05 -23.80 1.97
N HIS A 183 60.34 -22.53 1.62
CA HIS A 183 60.41 -21.22 2.27
C HIS A 183 60.70 -20.20 1.11
N LEU A 184 60.17 -18.97 1.05
CA LEU A 184 60.84 -17.66 1.20
C LEU A 184 60.03 -16.64 0.35
N SER A 185 59.34 -15.61 0.85
CA SER A 185 59.67 -14.46 1.73
C SER A 185 60.49 -13.36 1.08
N LEU A 186 59.92 -12.14 1.01
CA LEU A 186 60.51 -10.86 1.45
C LEU A 186 59.51 -9.69 1.18
N LYS A 187 59.34 -8.60 1.94
CA LYS A 187 59.41 -8.20 3.37
C LYS A 187 59.29 -6.66 3.40
N ARG A 188 58.51 -6.08 4.34
CA ARG A 188 58.79 -4.85 5.14
C ARG A 188 57.48 -4.30 5.73
N LYS A 189 57.42 -3.70 6.92
CA LYS A 189 58.21 -3.69 8.16
C LYS A 189 57.36 -2.84 9.11
N THR A 190 57.09 -3.31 10.33
CA THR A 190 56.66 -2.47 11.46
C THR A 190 57.41 -2.95 12.69
N MET A 191 57.93 -2.00 13.48
CA MET A 191 58.76 -2.25 14.65
C MET A 191 57.94 -2.51 15.92
N LEU A 192 58.63 -3.15 16.87
CA LEU A 192 58.23 -3.79 18.12
C LEU A 192 58.03 -2.84 19.31
N GLY A 193 57.31 -3.37 20.32
CA GLY A 193 57.47 -3.04 21.74
C GLY A 193 56.69 -4.05 22.62
N VAL A 194 57.41 -4.84 23.43
CA VAL A 194 56.93 -5.94 24.30
C VAL A 194 56.98 -5.49 25.77
N ALA A 195 56.04 -5.94 26.61
CA ALA A 195 56.29 -6.25 28.03
C ALA A 195 55.22 -7.21 28.59
N GLU A 196 55.68 -8.27 29.25
CA GLU A 196 54.93 -9.33 29.94
C GLU A 196 54.44 -8.89 31.34
N ASN A 197 53.30 -9.42 31.79
CA ASN A 197 53.17 -10.14 33.07
C ASN A 197 51.74 -10.68 33.28
N GLY A 198 51.64 -11.92 33.75
CA GLY A 198 50.37 -12.62 33.98
C GLY A 198 49.74 -12.35 35.35
N ASN A 199 48.40 -12.41 35.40
CA ASN A 199 47.70 -13.21 36.40
C ASN A 199 46.21 -13.41 36.05
N SER A 200 45.71 -14.57 36.48
CA SER A 200 44.36 -15.10 36.34
C SER A 200 43.24 -14.10 36.64
N LEU A 201 42.23 -14.00 35.75
CA LEU A 201 40.83 -13.83 36.13
C LEU A 201 39.90 -14.13 34.93
N ARG A 202 38.81 -14.84 35.20
CA ARG A 202 37.69 -15.11 34.28
C ARG A 202 37.30 -13.85 33.49
N ARG A 203 37.24 -13.94 32.16
CA ARG A 203 36.54 -12.97 31.30
C ARG A 203 35.64 -13.68 30.31
N SER A 204 34.34 -13.47 30.51
CA SER A 204 33.34 -13.50 29.45
C SER A 204 33.73 -12.48 28.39
N CYS A 205 33.74 -12.90 27.12
CA CYS A 205 33.95 -11.99 26.00
C CYS A 205 32.60 -11.36 25.64
N GLU A 206 32.37 -10.15 26.11
CA GLU A 206 31.37 -9.24 25.56
C GLU A 206 31.80 -8.87 24.13
N PHE A 207 30.93 -9.13 23.16
CA PHE A 207 31.08 -8.64 21.80
C PHE A 207 30.87 -7.12 21.82
N GLY A 208 31.95 -6.40 21.56
CA GLY A 208 31.95 -4.95 21.38
C GLY A 208 31.09 -4.54 20.18
N SER A 209 30.32 -3.49 20.44
CA SER A 209 29.85 -2.47 19.51
C SER A 209 30.78 -2.24 18.32
N ASP A 210 30.42 -2.75 17.15
CA ASP A 210 30.88 -2.27 15.84
C ASP A 210 29.84 -2.61 14.75
N LEU A 211 28.56 -2.41 15.08
CA LEU A 211 27.58 -2.05 14.05
C LEU A 211 27.69 -0.54 13.92
N LEU A 212 28.21 -0.06 12.77
CA LEU A 212 28.25 1.35 12.40
C LEU A 212 26.82 1.88 12.25
N TRP A 213 26.14 2.09 13.37
CA TRP A 213 24.95 2.90 13.46
C TRP A 213 25.38 4.36 13.33
N PRO A 214 24.71 5.19 12.51
CA PRO A 214 25.04 6.61 12.46
C PRO A 214 24.90 7.23 13.86
N PRO A 215 25.79 8.17 14.25
CA PRO A 215 25.67 8.85 15.53
C PRO A 215 24.32 9.58 15.63
N PRO A 216 23.83 9.87 16.86
CA PRO A 216 22.67 10.74 17.04
C PRO A 216 22.88 12.04 16.27
N LEU A 217 21.90 12.45 15.47
CA LEU A 217 21.94 13.66 14.66
C LEU A 217 22.21 14.88 15.56
N GLU A 218 23.45 15.37 15.56
CA GLU A 218 23.73 16.75 15.91
C GLU A 218 23.27 17.63 14.75
N SER A 219 22.49 18.66 15.08
CA SER A 219 21.91 19.60 14.13
C SER A 219 22.99 20.49 13.47
N GLU A 220 23.56 20.02 12.37
CA GLU A 220 24.30 20.87 11.43
C GLU A 220 23.29 21.47 10.43
N GLU A 221 22.78 22.66 10.74
CA GLU A 221 22.03 23.49 9.79
C GLU A 221 22.97 23.97 8.68
N ASN A 222 23.01 23.26 7.56
CA ASN A 222 23.59 23.84 6.34
C ASN A 222 23.01 23.24 5.05
N HIS A 223 21.70 23.34 4.85
CA HIS A 223 21.09 23.23 3.51
C HIS A 223 19.94 24.21 3.34
N SER A 224 19.95 24.90 2.20
CA SER A 224 19.05 26.01 1.84
C SER A 224 17.57 25.62 1.95
N ALA A 225 16.86 26.30 2.86
CA ALA A 225 15.42 26.24 2.97
C ALA A 225 14.72 26.76 1.68
N PRO A 226 13.58 26.19 1.27
CA PRO A 226 12.80 26.72 0.16
C PRO A 226 12.18 28.09 0.53
N PRO A 227 11.88 28.96 -0.46
CA PRO A 227 11.38 30.30 -0.18
C PRO A 227 9.97 30.27 0.40
N ASP A 228 9.83 30.89 1.56
CA ASP A 228 8.56 31.09 2.27
C ASP A 228 7.74 32.17 1.55
N VAL A 229 6.54 31.84 1.08
CA VAL A 229 5.62 32.79 0.45
C VAL A 229 4.55 33.21 1.46
N THR A 230 4.92 34.07 2.39
CA THR A 230 3.99 34.99 3.06
C THR A 230 4.70 36.27 3.47
N THR A 231 4.62 37.30 2.64
CA THR A 231 4.89 38.69 3.05
C THR A 231 3.68 39.56 2.74
N TYR A 232 3.05 40.10 3.78
CA TYR A 232 2.56 41.48 3.80
C TYR A 232 2.67 42.03 5.24
N THR A 233 3.81 42.71 5.46
CA THR A 233 3.98 44.01 6.14
C THR A 233 3.08 44.41 7.32
N SER A 234 3.70 44.66 8.48
CA SER A 234 3.68 45.98 9.13
C SER A 234 4.75 46.10 10.22
N GLU A 235 5.36 47.28 10.28
CA GLU A 235 6.63 47.64 10.93
C GLU A 235 6.59 47.79 12.48
N HIS A 236 7.79 47.73 13.06
CA HIS A 236 8.29 47.94 14.45
C HIS A 236 7.92 49.30 15.12
N PRO A 237 8.40 49.69 16.35
CA PRO A 237 9.34 49.05 17.33
C PRO A 237 8.85 49.03 18.81
N VAL A 238 9.21 48.06 19.67
CA VAL A 238 10.39 47.92 20.59
C VAL A 238 10.60 49.02 21.65
N GLN A 239 10.45 48.65 22.94
CA GLN A 239 11.27 49.01 24.14
C GLN A 239 10.72 48.19 25.36
N VAL A 240 11.39 47.16 25.90
CA VAL A 240 12.44 47.15 26.98
C VAL A 240 12.02 48.06 28.15
N GLU A 241 11.72 47.59 29.39
CA GLU A 241 12.64 47.02 30.38
C GLU A 241 11.89 46.44 31.63
N ARG A 242 12.53 45.49 32.32
CA ARG A 242 12.20 44.79 33.60
C ARG A 242 12.32 45.74 34.84
N PRO A 243 12.25 45.27 36.11
CA PRO A 243 11.32 44.36 36.83
C PRO A 243 10.90 44.94 38.22
N GLN A 244 10.06 44.23 39.01
CA GLN A 244 10.06 44.05 40.49
C GLN A 244 8.63 43.75 40.99
N VAL A 245 8.31 42.53 41.45
CA VAL A 245 8.54 41.90 42.77
C VAL A 245 7.67 42.48 43.89
N SER A 246 6.77 41.61 44.39
CA SER A 246 6.06 41.57 45.70
C SER A 246 5.26 42.82 46.09
N THR A 247 4.00 42.73 46.55
CA THR A 247 3.61 42.03 47.78
C THR A 247 2.06 41.98 47.84
N VAL A 248 1.51 40.81 48.13
CA VAL A 248 0.14 40.52 48.62
C VAL A 248 0.11 40.88 50.13
N PRO A 249 -1.00 41.16 50.89
CA PRO A 249 -2.40 40.75 50.66
C PRO A 249 -3.53 41.75 51.06
N ARG A 250 -4.75 41.28 50.77
CA ARG A 250 -5.97 41.26 51.62
C ARG A 250 -7.05 42.34 51.44
N THR A 251 -8.13 41.88 50.76
CA THR A 251 -9.54 41.78 51.24
C THR A 251 -10.19 43.07 51.77
N THR A 252 -11.24 43.64 51.17
CA THR A 252 -12.63 43.16 51.05
C THR A 252 -13.45 44.24 50.24
N PRO A 253 -14.80 44.28 50.16
CA PRO A 253 -15.50 43.85 48.94
C PRO A 253 -16.54 44.86 48.38
N LYS A 254 -17.06 44.53 47.19
CA LYS A 254 -18.48 44.61 46.80
C LYS A 254 -19.20 45.97 46.61
N TYR A 255 -19.94 46.00 45.49
CA TYR A 255 -21.08 46.86 45.09
C TYR A 255 -20.73 48.34 44.80
N GLY A 256 -21.18 48.95 43.72
CA GLY A 256 -22.08 48.55 42.64
C GLY A 256 -22.46 49.80 41.82
N ASN A 257 -22.89 49.55 40.59
CA ASN A 257 -23.78 50.36 39.73
C ASN A 257 -23.35 51.81 39.41
N ALA A 258 -22.99 52.03 38.13
CA ALA A 258 -23.88 52.63 37.12
C ALA A 258 -23.85 54.15 37.23
N GLU A 259 -23.04 54.81 36.43
CA GLU A 259 -23.40 55.33 35.10
C GLU A 259 -23.30 56.86 35.23
N LEU A 260 -22.32 57.47 34.57
CA LEU A 260 -22.64 58.62 33.75
C LEU A 260 -21.59 58.82 32.67
N MET A 261 -22.13 59.10 31.50
CA MET A 261 -21.49 59.31 30.21
C MET A 261 -20.81 60.67 30.13
N GLU A 262 -19.79 60.75 29.28
CA GLU A 262 -19.48 61.87 28.39
C GLU A 262 -18.56 61.26 27.32
N THR A 263 -18.67 61.51 26.02
CA THR A 263 -18.81 62.75 25.26
C THR A 263 -19.36 62.37 23.87
N GLY A 264 -19.90 63.23 23.03
CA GLY A 264 -20.00 64.68 22.99
C GLY A 264 -20.65 64.99 21.64
N ASP A 265 -21.70 65.80 21.67
CA ASP A 265 -22.23 66.64 20.58
C ASP A 265 -23.66 67.01 20.97
N GLY A 266 -23.77 68.19 21.60
CA GLY A 266 -25.01 68.70 22.16
C GLY A 266 -25.99 69.17 21.09
N VAL A 267 -27.04 68.38 20.85
CA VAL A 267 -28.39 68.88 20.51
C VAL A 267 -29.43 67.96 21.16
N PRO A 268 -30.33 68.46 22.03
CA PRO A 268 -31.34 67.65 22.69
C PRO A 268 -32.58 67.51 21.79
N VAL A 269 -32.90 66.29 21.35
CA VAL A 269 -34.22 65.99 20.77
C VAL A 269 -34.98 65.01 21.65
N SER A 270 -35.89 65.57 22.43
CA SER A 270 -36.96 64.83 23.11
C SER A 270 -37.89 64.22 22.05
N SER A 271 -37.82 62.91 21.82
CA SER A 271 -38.90 62.19 21.15
C SER A 271 -39.72 61.40 22.18
N ARG A 272 -40.68 62.09 22.81
CA ARG A 272 -41.76 61.44 23.56
C ARG A 272 -42.58 60.60 22.57
N VAL A 273 -42.37 59.30 22.59
CA VAL A 273 -43.16 58.34 21.83
C VAL A 273 -44.58 58.30 22.43
N SER A 274 -45.60 58.50 21.59
CA SER A 274 -47.01 58.51 21.99
C SER A 274 -47.43 57.16 22.60
N ALA A 275 -48.26 57.20 23.65
CA ALA A 275 -48.72 56.03 24.39
C ALA A 275 -49.30 54.91 23.52
N LYS A 276 -49.84 55.24 22.32
CA LYS A 276 -50.32 54.25 21.34
C LYS A 276 -49.21 53.39 20.73
N ILE A 277 -48.00 53.92 20.57
CA ILE A 277 -46.83 53.16 20.09
C ILE A 277 -46.29 52.28 21.22
N GLN A 278 -46.27 52.76 22.47
CA GLN A 278 -45.92 51.93 23.63
C GLN A 278 -46.88 50.73 23.79
N GLN A 279 -48.17 50.93 23.52
CA GLN A 279 -49.19 49.89 23.62
C GLN A 279 -49.06 48.84 22.50
N LEU A 280 -48.62 49.23 21.30
CA LEU A 280 -48.29 48.33 20.19
C LEU A 280 -47.01 47.51 20.45
N VAL A 281 -45.98 48.15 21.02
CA VAL A 281 -44.73 47.47 21.42
C VAL A 281 -44.96 46.48 22.55
N ASN A 282 -45.89 46.77 23.48
CA ASN A 282 -46.24 45.84 24.55
C ASN A 282 -47.12 44.65 24.09
N THR A 283 -47.85 44.77 22.99
CA THR A 283 -48.59 43.64 22.38
C THR A 283 -47.74 42.79 21.43
N LEU A 284 -46.60 43.31 20.96
CA LEU A 284 -45.60 42.60 20.14
C LEU A 284 -44.49 41.92 20.96
N LYS A 285 -44.53 41.99 22.30
CA LYS A 285 -43.67 41.17 23.16
C LYS A 285 -44.14 39.72 23.12
N GLN A 286 -43.65 38.97 22.14
CA GLN A 286 -43.65 37.51 22.21
C GLN A 286 -43.06 37.09 23.57
N PRO A 287 -43.63 36.10 24.27
CA PRO A 287 -42.93 35.50 25.40
C PRO A 287 -41.58 35.00 24.87
N ARG A 288 -40.48 35.46 25.49
CA ARG A 288 -39.15 34.93 25.22
C ARG A 288 -39.26 33.41 25.36
N ARG A 289 -39.11 32.67 24.26
CA ARG A 289 -38.86 31.24 24.36
C ARG A 289 -37.66 31.09 25.28
N PRO A 290 -37.73 30.27 26.35
CA PRO A 290 -36.55 30.00 27.13
C PRO A 290 -35.44 29.49 26.20
N PRO A 291 -34.17 29.84 26.43
CA PRO A 291 -33.07 29.32 25.63
C PRO A 291 -33.15 27.78 25.62
N LEU A 292 -32.83 27.15 24.48
CA LEU A 292 -32.97 25.70 24.24
C LEU A 292 -32.45 24.82 25.38
N ARG A 293 -31.52 25.34 26.19
CA ARG A 293 -30.91 24.67 27.34
C ARG A 293 -31.90 24.20 28.42
N GLU A 294 -33.07 24.82 28.55
CA GLU A 294 -34.06 24.42 29.58
C GLU A 294 -35.02 23.30 29.12
N PHE A 295 -35.09 23.00 27.82
CA PHE A 295 -35.92 21.91 27.29
C PHE A 295 -35.20 20.57 27.23
N PHE A 296 -33.88 20.58 27.37
CA PHE A 296 -33.02 19.40 27.26
C PHE A 296 -32.19 19.17 28.53
N VAL A 297 -32.51 19.77 29.68
CA VAL A 297 -31.68 19.55 30.89
C VAL A 297 -31.62 18.07 31.24
N ASP A 298 -32.76 17.37 31.15
CA ASP A 298 -32.84 15.93 31.43
C ASP A 298 -32.10 15.11 30.35
N ASP A 299 -32.26 15.42 29.06
CA ASP A 299 -31.57 14.72 27.96
C ASP A 299 -30.06 15.04 27.87
N PHE A 300 -29.62 16.23 28.30
CA PHE A 300 -28.21 16.63 28.30
C PHE A 300 -27.45 16.11 29.52
N GLU A 301 -28.12 15.98 30.68
CA GLU A 301 -27.55 15.27 31.82
C GLU A 301 -27.45 13.76 31.56
N GLU A 302 -28.41 13.17 30.85
CA GLU A 302 -28.34 11.76 30.40
C GLU A 302 -27.25 11.54 29.31
N LEU A 303 -26.97 12.55 28.47
CA LEU A 303 -25.82 12.56 27.53
C LEU A 303 -24.47 12.88 28.20
N LEU A 304 -24.48 13.44 29.42
CA LEU A 304 -23.29 13.73 30.23
C LEU A 304 -23.02 12.65 31.28
N GLU A 305 -23.86 11.61 31.37
CA GLU A 305 -23.43 10.35 31.97
C GLU A 305 -22.22 9.88 31.17
N VAL A 306 -21.04 10.11 31.72
CA VAL A 306 -19.80 9.44 31.30
C VAL A 306 -20.17 7.97 31.23
N GLN A 307 -20.32 7.44 30.01
CA GLN A 307 -20.57 6.03 29.79
C GLN A 307 -19.52 5.29 30.60
N GLN A 308 -19.92 4.77 31.77
CA GLN A 308 -19.00 4.02 32.60
C GLN A 308 -18.64 2.80 31.76
N PRO A 309 -17.36 2.63 31.38
CA PRO A 309 -16.97 1.53 30.53
C PRO A 309 -17.42 0.26 31.24
N ASP A 310 -18.20 -0.57 30.53
CA ASP A 310 -18.75 -1.82 31.04
C ASP A 310 -17.66 -2.54 31.86
N PRO A 311 -17.88 -2.84 33.15
CA PRO A 311 -16.88 -3.51 33.98
C PRO A 311 -16.47 -4.87 33.40
N ASN A 312 -17.31 -5.49 32.56
CA ASN A 312 -17.02 -6.72 31.85
C ASN A 312 -16.32 -6.51 30.49
N GLN A 313 -15.99 -5.26 30.14
CA GLN A 313 -15.28 -4.97 28.90
C GLN A 313 -13.92 -5.70 28.89
N PRO A 314 -13.59 -6.45 27.82
CA PRO A 314 -12.30 -7.11 27.70
C PRO A 314 -11.14 -6.12 27.87
N ARG A 315 -10.17 -6.45 28.72
CA ARG A 315 -8.97 -5.66 28.95
C ARG A 315 -7.72 -6.52 28.77
N PRO A 316 -6.60 -5.95 28.31
CA PRO A 316 -5.33 -6.65 28.31
C PRO A 316 -4.91 -7.08 29.72
N GLU A 317 -4.55 -8.34 29.92
CA GLU A 317 -4.17 -8.95 31.21
C GLU A 317 -2.78 -9.59 31.17
N GLY A 318 -2.20 -9.75 29.98
CA GLY A 318 -0.91 -10.39 29.78
C GLY A 318 0.26 -9.58 30.32
N ALA A 319 1.42 -10.23 30.40
CA ALA A 319 2.67 -9.52 30.68
C ALA A 319 2.94 -8.47 29.60
N GLN A 320 3.70 -7.42 29.93
CA GLN A 320 4.21 -6.46 28.94
C GLN A 320 5.04 -7.20 27.88
N MET A 321 4.79 -6.91 26.61
CA MET A 321 5.61 -7.44 25.51
C MET A 321 7.03 -6.91 25.60
N VAL A 322 7.97 -7.70 25.09
CA VAL A 322 9.37 -7.30 24.95
C VAL A 322 9.68 -7.17 23.46
N ALA A 323 10.64 -6.31 23.12
CA ALA A 323 11.11 -6.23 21.74
C ALA A 323 11.77 -7.54 21.30
N ILE A 324 11.51 -7.95 20.07
CA ILE A 324 11.98 -9.21 19.49
C ILE A 324 13.00 -8.91 18.42
N ARG A 325 14.16 -9.52 18.59
CA ARG A 325 15.28 -9.39 17.67
C ARG A 325 15.15 -10.47 16.59
N GLY A 326 15.26 -10.04 15.33
CA GLY A 326 15.48 -10.96 14.22
C GLY A 326 16.84 -11.65 14.34
N GLU A 327 17.07 -12.66 13.54
CA GLU A 327 18.40 -13.26 13.45
C GLU A 327 19.47 -12.22 13.08
N PRO A 328 20.73 -12.38 13.50
CA PRO A 328 21.79 -11.50 13.03
C PRO A 328 21.89 -11.53 11.50
N LEU A 329 22.07 -10.36 10.89
CA LEU A 329 22.42 -10.29 9.48
C LEU A 329 23.84 -10.86 9.32
N GLY A 330 23.96 -11.93 8.53
CA GLY A 330 25.22 -12.62 8.31
C GLY A 330 26.23 -11.72 7.60
N VAL A 331 27.48 -11.73 8.08
CA VAL A 331 28.58 -11.04 7.40
C VAL A 331 29.12 -11.96 6.32
N VAL A 332 28.56 -11.88 5.12
CA VAL A 332 29.08 -12.60 3.95
C VAL A 332 30.14 -11.74 3.29
N THR A 333 31.41 -12.13 3.38
CA THR A 333 32.56 -11.38 2.84
C THR A 333 32.51 -11.15 1.33
N ASN A 334 31.62 -11.83 0.61
CA ASN A 334 31.49 -11.77 -0.85
C ASN A 334 30.34 -10.89 -1.34
N TRP A 335 29.59 -10.25 -0.42
CA TRP A 335 28.54 -9.32 -0.82
C TRP A 335 29.12 -8.04 -1.44
N PRO A 336 28.47 -7.52 -2.50
CA PRO A 336 28.93 -6.28 -3.12
C PRO A 336 28.72 -5.09 -2.17
N PRO A 337 29.61 -4.08 -2.20
CA PRO A 337 29.52 -2.92 -1.31
C PRO A 337 28.40 -1.94 -1.68
N SER A 338 27.79 -2.11 -2.87
CA SER A 338 26.61 -1.37 -3.35
C SER A 338 25.91 -2.14 -4.47
N LEU A 339 24.67 -1.77 -4.82
CA LEU A 339 23.96 -2.42 -5.93
C LEU A 339 24.60 -2.09 -7.29
N GLU A 340 25.22 -0.93 -7.42
CA GLU A 340 25.97 -0.51 -8.60
C GLU A 340 27.22 -1.35 -8.80
N ALA A 341 27.95 -1.65 -7.70
CA ALA A 341 29.07 -2.57 -7.72
C ALA A 341 28.62 -3.99 -8.13
N ALA A 342 27.46 -4.44 -7.64
CA ALA A 342 26.85 -5.71 -8.07
C ALA A 342 26.56 -5.72 -9.57
N LEU A 343 25.91 -4.66 -10.07
CA LEU A 343 25.59 -4.52 -11.48
C LEU A 343 26.85 -4.51 -12.36
N GLN A 344 27.88 -3.75 -11.98
CA GLN A 344 29.16 -3.71 -12.70
C GLN A 344 29.81 -5.10 -12.75
N ARG A 345 29.85 -5.79 -11.60
CA ARG A 345 30.40 -7.15 -11.47
C ARG A 345 29.73 -8.09 -12.45
N TRP A 346 28.41 -8.21 -12.40
CA TRP A 346 27.66 -9.15 -13.26
C TRP A 346 27.64 -8.72 -14.73
N GLY A 347 27.58 -7.41 -14.98
CA GLY A 347 27.68 -6.83 -16.32
C GLY A 347 29.01 -7.13 -17.02
N THR A 348 30.07 -7.40 -16.26
CA THR A 348 31.42 -7.67 -16.78
C THR A 348 31.76 -9.16 -16.79
N ILE A 349 31.48 -9.87 -15.69
CA ILE A 349 31.84 -11.29 -15.53
C ILE A 349 30.85 -12.19 -16.27
N SER A 350 29.56 -11.85 -16.25
CA SER A 350 28.47 -12.67 -16.81
C SER A 350 27.57 -11.89 -17.77
N PRO A 351 28.11 -11.17 -18.79
CA PRO A 351 27.36 -10.23 -19.61
C PRO A 351 26.21 -10.86 -20.43
N LYS A 352 26.32 -12.16 -20.72
CA LYS A 352 25.32 -12.92 -21.48
C LYS A 352 24.23 -13.54 -20.61
N ALA A 353 24.41 -13.57 -19.29
CA ALA A 353 23.42 -14.14 -18.38
C ALA A 353 22.11 -13.33 -18.44
N PRO A 354 20.96 -14.01 -18.46
CA PRO A 354 19.67 -13.34 -18.45
C PRO A 354 19.44 -12.67 -17.09
N CYS A 355 19.04 -11.40 -17.11
CA CYS A 355 18.67 -10.64 -15.92
C CYS A 355 17.15 -10.56 -15.81
N LEU A 356 16.48 -10.14 -16.88
CA LEU A 356 15.02 -9.98 -16.90
C LEU A 356 14.43 -10.41 -18.25
N THR A 357 13.29 -11.11 -18.21
CA THR A 357 12.49 -11.47 -19.38
C THR A 357 11.09 -10.92 -19.23
N THR A 358 10.69 -10.10 -20.20
CA THR A 358 9.35 -9.51 -20.28
C THR A 358 8.46 -10.37 -21.17
N MET A 359 7.19 -10.54 -20.80
CA MET A 359 6.20 -11.25 -21.60
C MET A 359 5.30 -10.27 -22.36
N ASP A 360 4.83 -10.68 -23.55
CA ASP A 360 3.74 -10.00 -24.24
C ASP A 360 2.36 -10.39 -23.68
N THR A 361 1.29 -9.80 -24.21
CA THR A 361 -0.11 -10.10 -23.83
C THR A 361 -0.56 -11.51 -24.19
N ASN A 362 0.19 -12.24 -25.04
CA ASN A 362 -0.06 -13.63 -25.39
C ASN A 362 0.79 -14.61 -24.56
N GLY A 363 1.62 -14.10 -23.65
CA GLY A 363 2.52 -14.90 -22.82
C GLY A 363 3.76 -15.40 -23.56
N LYS A 364 4.14 -14.82 -24.70
CA LYS A 364 5.42 -15.10 -25.37
C LYS A 364 6.51 -14.16 -24.83
N PRO A 365 7.78 -14.62 -24.77
CA PRO A 365 8.89 -13.74 -24.40
C PRO A 365 9.04 -12.62 -25.43
N LEU A 366 8.83 -11.38 -25.00
CA LEU A 366 8.95 -10.19 -25.84
C LEU A 366 10.41 -9.75 -25.94
N TYR A 367 11.10 -9.72 -24.80
CA TYR A 367 12.47 -9.24 -24.70
C TYR A 367 13.20 -9.89 -23.52
N VAL A 368 14.49 -10.21 -23.73
CA VAL A 368 15.41 -10.68 -22.69
C VAL A 368 16.52 -9.64 -22.49
N LEU A 369 16.50 -8.98 -21.34
CA LEU A 369 17.55 -8.11 -20.86
C LEU A 369 18.65 -8.97 -20.21
N THR A 370 19.87 -8.92 -20.72
CA THR A 370 21.03 -9.57 -20.10
C THR A 370 21.77 -8.61 -19.18
N TYR A 371 22.56 -9.11 -18.23
CA TYR A 371 23.35 -8.26 -17.32
C TYR A 371 24.29 -7.31 -18.07
N GLY A 372 24.92 -7.74 -19.17
CA GLY A 372 25.77 -6.87 -19.98
C GLY A 372 24.98 -5.76 -20.69
N LYS A 373 23.73 -6.03 -21.10
CA LYS A 373 22.83 -5.01 -21.67
C LYS A 373 22.32 -4.05 -20.60
N LEU A 374 21.97 -4.55 -19.42
CA LEU A 374 21.57 -3.70 -18.29
C LEU A 374 22.71 -2.74 -17.94
N TRP A 375 23.92 -3.26 -17.70
CA TRP A 375 25.11 -2.46 -17.40
C TRP A 375 25.39 -1.39 -18.46
N SER A 376 25.56 -1.80 -19.73
CA SER A 376 25.92 -0.87 -20.80
C SER A 376 24.85 0.19 -21.08
N ARG A 377 23.57 -0.17 -20.97
CA ARG A 377 22.46 0.77 -21.18
C ARG A 377 22.28 1.72 -19.99
N SER A 378 22.45 1.25 -18.75
CA SER A 378 22.39 2.10 -17.55
C SER A 378 23.54 3.10 -17.52
N ILE A 379 24.77 2.71 -17.88
CA ILE A 379 25.90 3.64 -18.11
C ILE A 379 25.51 4.71 -19.14
N LYS A 380 24.92 4.29 -20.27
CA LYS A 380 24.52 5.21 -21.33
C LYS A 380 23.49 6.22 -20.83
N VAL A 381 22.49 5.77 -20.08
CA VAL A 381 21.48 6.65 -19.45
C VAL A 381 22.15 7.62 -18.48
N ALA A 382 23.00 7.12 -17.57
CA ALA A 382 23.71 7.93 -16.58
C ALA A 382 24.52 9.06 -17.23
N TYR A 383 25.30 8.73 -18.26
CA TYR A 383 26.09 9.71 -19.01
C TYR A 383 25.21 10.80 -19.66
N ASN A 384 24.09 10.41 -20.30
CA ASN A 384 23.23 11.37 -20.98
C ASN A 384 22.48 12.27 -19.99
N ILE A 385 22.06 11.75 -18.84
CA ILE A 385 21.45 12.56 -17.78
C ILE A 385 22.41 13.63 -17.30
N LEU A 386 23.67 13.27 -17.03
CA LEU A 386 24.66 14.20 -16.47
C LEU A 386 25.24 15.19 -17.49
N HIS A 387 25.38 14.79 -18.76
CA HIS A 387 26.18 15.55 -19.74
C HIS A 387 25.44 16.04 -20.97
N LYS A 388 24.22 15.54 -21.23
CA LYS A 388 23.46 15.86 -22.46
C LYS A 388 22.14 16.57 -22.19
N LEU A 389 21.74 16.66 -20.92
CA LEU A 389 20.59 17.44 -20.48
C LEU A 389 21.04 18.84 -20.06
N GLY A 390 20.51 19.87 -20.72
CA GLY A 390 20.92 21.26 -20.51
C GLY A 390 22.10 21.68 -21.40
N THR A 391 22.83 22.71 -20.98
CA THR A 391 24.02 23.18 -21.69
C THR A 391 25.29 22.67 -21.01
N LYS A 392 26.44 22.72 -21.70
CA LYS A 392 27.73 22.32 -21.09
C LYS A 392 28.10 23.15 -19.85
N GLN A 393 27.64 24.40 -19.79
CA GLN A 393 27.94 25.33 -18.68
C GLN A 393 26.90 25.22 -17.56
N GLU A 394 25.68 24.81 -17.89
CA GLU A 394 24.57 24.68 -16.94
C GLU A 394 23.88 23.33 -17.16
N PRO A 395 24.39 22.25 -16.51
CA PRO A 395 23.75 20.95 -16.58
C PRO A 395 22.40 21.03 -15.88
N MET A 396 21.37 20.48 -16.52
CA MET A 396 20.00 20.54 -16.01
C MET A 396 19.76 19.59 -14.84
N VAL A 397 20.58 18.53 -14.72
CA VAL A 397 20.51 17.53 -13.64
C VAL A 397 21.91 17.33 -13.08
N ARG A 398 22.02 17.34 -11.75
CA ARG A 398 23.26 17.10 -10.99
C ARG A 398 23.07 15.92 -10.04
N PRO A 399 24.17 15.28 -9.57
CA PRO A 399 24.12 14.35 -8.44
C PRO A 399 23.31 14.93 -7.28
N GLY A 400 22.39 14.13 -6.71
CA GLY A 400 21.46 14.52 -5.66
C GLY A 400 20.10 15.07 -6.15
N ASP A 401 19.98 15.42 -7.43
CA ASP A 401 18.69 15.83 -8.00
C ASP A 401 17.72 14.65 -8.09
N ARG A 402 16.42 14.96 -8.10
CA ARG A 402 15.35 13.96 -8.21
C ARG A 402 14.82 13.93 -9.64
N VAL A 403 14.58 12.72 -10.17
CA VAL A 403 13.98 12.53 -11.50
C VAL A 403 12.80 11.56 -11.41
N ALA A 404 11.71 11.87 -12.09
CA ALA A 404 10.58 10.95 -12.16
C ALA A 404 10.91 9.78 -13.10
N LEU A 405 10.56 8.55 -12.71
CA LEU A 405 10.55 7.40 -13.62
C LEU A 405 9.10 7.08 -13.99
N VAL A 406 8.75 7.31 -15.25
CA VAL A 406 7.40 7.12 -15.79
C VAL A 406 7.43 6.02 -16.85
N PHE A 407 7.07 4.80 -16.46
CA PHE A 407 7.12 3.63 -17.33
C PHE A 407 5.84 2.81 -17.20
N PRO A 408 5.31 2.25 -18.30
CA PRO A 408 4.11 1.44 -18.29
C PRO A 408 4.41 0.07 -17.67
N ASN A 409 3.38 -0.56 -17.10
CA ASN A 409 3.50 -1.82 -16.36
C ASN A 409 3.91 -3.02 -17.24
N ASN A 410 3.98 -2.86 -18.56
CA ASN A 410 4.47 -3.86 -19.51
C ASN A 410 5.94 -3.66 -19.90
N ASP A 411 6.63 -2.64 -19.38
CA ASP A 411 8.03 -2.32 -19.74
C ASP A 411 8.98 -2.27 -18.52
N PRO A 412 9.11 -3.38 -17.77
CA PRO A 412 10.05 -3.49 -16.64
C PRO A 412 11.51 -3.36 -17.07
N ALA A 413 11.83 -3.71 -18.32
CA ALA A 413 13.21 -3.71 -18.80
C ALA A 413 13.74 -2.29 -18.99
N ALA A 414 12.96 -1.39 -19.61
CA ALA A 414 13.37 0.01 -19.73
C ALA A 414 13.38 0.71 -18.37
N PHE A 415 12.42 0.40 -17.49
CA PHE A 415 12.42 0.89 -16.11
C PHE A 415 13.68 0.50 -15.36
N MET A 416 14.05 -0.79 -15.36
CA MET A 416 15.24 -1.29 -14.66
C MET A 416 16.51 -0.60 -15.18
N VAL A 417 16.64 -0.41 -16.50
CA VAL A 417 17.74 0.34 -17.10
C VAL A 417 17.80 1.78 -16.61
N ALA A 418 16.65 2.46 -16.54
CA ALA A 418 16.55 3.83 -16.07
C ALA A 418 16.86 3.96 -14.58
N PHE A 419 16.32 3.08 -13.75
CA PHE A 419 16.55 3.04 -12.30
C PHE A 419 18.04 2.93 -11.96
N TYR A 420 18.73 1.93 -12.54
CA TYR A 420 20.17 1.77 -12.37
C TYR A 420 20.97 2.89 -13.07
N GLY A 421 20.43 3.50 -14.12
CA GLY A 421 21.01 4.68 -14.74
C GLY A 421 21.01 5.90 -13.82
N CYS A 422 19.94 6.10 -13.04
CA CYS A 422 19.88 7.13 -12.00
C CYS A 422 20.87 6.87 -10.89
N LEU A 423 20.92 5.62 -10.39
CA LEU A 423 21.86 5.21 -9.34
C LEU A 423 23.32 5.47 -9.73
N LEU A 424 23.72 5.09 -10.95
CA LEU A 424 25.06 5.33 -11.52
C LEU A 424 25.35 6.81 -11.82
N ALA A 425 24.31 7.63 -11.98
CA ALA A 425 24.44 9.08 -12.12
C ALA A 425 24.42 9.82 -10.77
N GLU A 426 24.26 9.10 -9.66
CA GLU A 426 24.02 9.67 -8.33
C GLU A 426 22.77 10.56 -8.26
N VAL A 427 21.79 10.28 -9.12
CA VAL A 427 20.49 10.97 -9.19
C VAL A 427 19.44 10.11 -8.50
N VAL A 428 18.49 10.73 -7.81
CA VAL A 428 17.45 10.05 -7.02
C VAL A 428 16.22 9.78 -7.90
N PRO A 429 15.94 8.52 -8.30
CA PRO A 429 14.73 8.19 -9.00
C PRO A 429 13.49 8.26 -8.09
N VAL A 430 12.40 8.76 -8.64
CA VAL A 430 11.05 8.76 -8.05
C VAL A 430 10.14 7.94 -8.98
N PRO A 431 10.03 6.61 -8.79
CA PRO A 431 9.14 5.77 -9.57
C PRO A 431 7.67 6.17 -9.37
N ILE A 432 6.95 6.44 -10.46
CA ILE A 432 5.53 6.81 -10.41
C ILE A 432 4.73 6.08 -11.49
N GLU A 433 3.40 6.07 -11.33
CA GLU A 433 2.49 5.57 -12.36
C GLU A 433 2.44 6.48 -13.58
N VAL A 434 2.07 5.91 -14.72
CA VAL A 434 1.83 6.67 -15.95
C VAL A 434 0.57 7.54 -15.77
N PRO A 435 0.64 8.86 -16.01
CA PRO A 435 -0.53 9.73 -15.92
C PRO A 435 -1.44 9.56 -17.15
N LEU A 436 -2.35 8.57 -17.09
CA LEU A 436 -3.22 8.23 -18.22
C LEU A 436 -4.36 9.25 -18.45
N THR A 437 -4.78 9.98 -17.41
CA THR A 437 -5.85 10.98 -17.54
C THR A 437 -5.43 12.36 -17.05
N ARG A 438 -6.02 13.40 -17.65
CA ARG A 438 -5.70 14.81 -17.37
C ARG A 438 -6.37 15.37 -16.11
N LYS A 439 -7.37 14.68 -15.55
CA LYS A 439 -8.28 15.22 -14.52
C LYS A 439 -8.39 14.36 -13.27
N ASP A 440 -7.66 13.26 -13.18
CA ASP A 440 -7.69 12.44 -11.99
C ASP A 440 -7.08 13.18 -10.77
N ALA A 441 -7.75 13.07 -9.63
CA ALA A 441 -7.29 13.64 -8.38
C ALA A 441 -6.01 12.94 -7.88
N GLY A 442 -5.89 11.63 -8.10
CA GLY A 442 -4.69 10.87 -7.77
C GLY A 442 -3.47 11.37 -8.55
N SER A 443 -3.62 11.58 -9.86
CA SER A 443 -2.57 12.19 -10.69
C SER A 443 -2.13 13.57 -10.19
N GLN A 444 -3.05 14.42 -9.74
CA GLN A 444 -2.70 15.73 -9.17
C GLN A 444 -1.85 15.61 -7.89
N GLN A 445 -2.15 14.64 -7.03
CA GLN A 445 -1.40 14.41 -5.80
C GLN A 445 0.03 13.92 -6.05
N ILE A 446 0.22 13.08 -7.08
CA ILE A 446 1.56 12.75 -7.58
C ILE A 446 2.27 14.01 -8.09
N GLY A 447 1.57 14.88 -8.80
CA GLY A 447 2.11 16.17 -9.26
C GLY A 447 2.64 17.03 -8.11
N PHE A 448 1.91 17.11 -7.00
CA PHE A 448 2.36 17.82 -5.80
C PHE A 448 3.63 17.21 -5.22
N LEU A 449 3.70 15.88 -5.09
CA LEU A 449 4.92 15.20 -4.66
C LEU A 449 6.11 15.54 -5.57
N LEU A 450 5.93 15.47 -6.90
CA LEU A 450 6.98 15.81 -7.87
C LEU A 450 7.44 17.26 -7.73
N GLY A 451 6.50 18.19 -7.51
CA GLY A 451 6.79 19.60 -7.24
C GLY A 451 7.59 19.78 -5.96
N SER A 452 7.18 19.13 -4.86
CA SER A 452 7.92 19.14 -3.59
C SER A 452 9.31 18.54 -3.73
N CYS A 453 9.45 17.45 -4.49
CA CYS A 453 10.72 16.86 -4.86
C CYS A 453 11.51 17.70 -5.87
N GLY A 454 11.05 18.88 -6.31
CA GLY A 454 11.76 19.74 -7.27
C GLY A 454 12.10 19.03 -8.58
N VAL A 455 11.26 18.08 -9.01
CA VAL A 455 11.52 17.28 -10.21
C VAL A 455 11.29 18.13 -11.46
N THR A 456 12.32 18.19 -12.32
CA THR A 456 12.29 18.91 -13.60
C THR A 456 12.39 17.97 -14.81
N VAL A 457 12.78 16.72 -14.59
CA VAL A 457 12.99 15.72 -15.65
C VAL A 457 12.21 14.44 -15.34
N ALA A 458 11.53 13.91 -16.35
CA ALA A 458 10.90 12.60 -16.32
C ALA A 458 11.55 11.67 -17.34
N LEU A 459 12.09 10.56 -16.86
CA LEU A 459 12.61 9.48 -17.70
C LEU A 459 11.48 8.53 -18.07
N THR A 460 11.46 8.11 -19.33
CA THR A 460 10.41 7.23 -19.86
C THR A 460 10.94 6.35 -21.00
N SER A 461 10.12 5.42 -21.49
CA SER A 461 10.40 4.63 -22.69
C SER A 461 9.74 5.24 -23.93
N ASP A 462 10.16 4.82 -25.12
CA ASP A 462 9.61 5.35 -26.39
C ASP A 462 8.11 5.02 -26.53
N ALA A 463 7.72 3.80 -26.15
CA ALA A 463 6.34 3.35 -26.15
C ALA A 463 5.47 4.22 -25.21
N CYS A 464 5.94 4.42 -23.97
CA CYS A 464 5.26 5.26 -22.99
C CYS A 464 5.13 6.70 -23.48
N HIS A 465 6.21 7.29 -23.99
CA HIS A 465 6.22 8.66 -24.47
C HIS A 465 5.19 8.88 -25.59
N LYS A 466 5.00 7.89 -26.47
CA LYS A 466 3.99 7.92 -27.54
C LYS A 466 2.56 7.75 -27.00
N GLY A 467 2.37 6.92 -25.97
CA GLY A 467 1.07 6.69 -25.34
C GLY A 467 0.59 7.82 -24.42
N LEU A 468 1.48 8.71 -23.98
CA LEU A 468 1.09 9.85 -23.15
C LEU A 468 0.15 10.80 -23.90
N PRO A 469 -0.85 11.41 -23.22
CA PRO A 469 -1.75 12.39 -23.82
C PRO A 469 -0.98 13.48 -24.56
N LYS A 470 -1.37 13.79 -25.80
CA LYS A 470 -0.78 14.87 -26.60
C LYS A 470 -1.72 16.06 -26.77
N GLY A 471 -1.16 17.27 -26.80
CA GLY A 471 -1.87 18.48 -27.17
C GLY A 471 -2.10 18.59 -28.68
N PRO A 472 -2.80 19.63 -29.16
CA PRO A 472 -3.01 19.87 -30.60
C PRO A 472 -1.70 20.00 -31.40
N THR A 473 -0.62 20.44 -30.74
CA THR A 473 0.72 20.59 -31.33
C THR A 473 1.57 19.32 -31.28
N GLY A 474 1.05 18.20 -30.75
CA GLY A 474 1.80 16.94 -30.60
C GLY A 474 2.73 16.88 -29.39
N GLU A 475 2.86 17.94 -28.61
CA GLU A 475 3.62 17.97 -27.35
C GLU A 475 2.84 17.34 -26.19
N ILE A 476 3.54 16.87 -25.16
CA ILE A 476 2.90 16.42 -23.91
C ILE A 476 2.47 17.68 -23.16
N PRO A 477 1.16 17.89 -22.93
CA PRO A 477 0.69 19.04 -22.18
C PRO A 477 1.15 18.91 -20.73
N GLN A 478 1.33 20.05 -20.06
CA GLN A 478 1.56 20.05 -18.62
C GLN A 478 0.33 19.46 -17.91
N PHE A 479 0.55 18.41 -17.12
CA PHE A 479 -0.49 17.83 -16.27
C PHE A 479 -0.84 18.81 -15.15
N LYS A 480 -2.14 18.91 -14.82
CA LYS A 480 -2.59 19.79 -13.75
C LYS A 480 -1.93 19.38 -12.42
N GLY A 481 -1.34 20.34 -11.71
CA GLY A 481 -0.66 20.12 -10.44
C GLY A 481 0.77 19.57 -10.57
N TRP A 482 1.24 19.25 -11.77
CA TRP A 482 2.61 18.77 -12.00
C TRP A 482 3.56 19.94 -12.28
N PRO A 483 4.84 19.82 -11.89
CA PRO A 483 5.87 20.74 -12.36
C PRO A 483 6.02 20.65 -13.88
N LYS A 484 6.67 21.65 -14.49
CA LYS A 484 7.02 21.58 -15.91
C LYS A 484 8.15 20.55 -16.07
N LEU A 485 7.87 19.48 -16.82
CA LEU A 485 8.80 18.37 -17.00
C LEU A 485 9.43 18.37 -18.39
N LEU A 486 10.73 18.16 -18.44
CA LEU A 486 11.40 17.67 -19.65
C LEU A 486 11.27 16.15 -19.70
N TRP A 487 10.69 15.65 -20.79
CA TRP A 487 10.56 14.21 -21.04
C TRP A 487 11.81 13.67 -21.73
N PHE A 488 12.44 12.67 -21.13
CA PHE A 488 13.64 12.04 -21.65
C PHE A 488 13.40 10.55 -21.94
N VAL A 489 13.54 10.18 -23.22
CA VAL A 489 13.37 8.80 -23.69
C VAL A 489 14.68 8.03 -23.52
N THR A 490 14.70 7.11 -22.56
CA THR A 490 15.89 6.35 -22.12
C THR A 490 16.42 5.34 -23.15
N GLU A 491 15.63 5.03 -24.16
CA GLU A 491 15.99 4.09 -25.24
C GLU A 491 16.21 4.78 -26.59
N SER A 492 16.28 6.12 -26.60
CA SER A 492 16.43 6.86 -27.85
C SER A 492 17.69 6.44 -28.61
N LYS A 493 17.53 6.20 -29.92
CA LYS A 493 18.66 5.94 -30.84
C LYS A 493 19.66 7.10 -30.84
N HIS A 494 19.20 8.30 -30.49
CA HIS A 494 19.99 9.52 -30.44
C HIS A 494 20.78 9.71 -29.14
N LEU A 495 20.65 8.80 -28.16
CA LEU A 495 21.47 8.88 -26.95
C LEU A 495 22.95 8.75 -27.31
N SER A 496 23.75 9.69 -26.81
CA SER A 496 25.20 9.70 -27.02
C SER A 496 25.84 8.50 -26.33
N LYS A 497 26.84 7.90 -26.97
CA LYS A 497 27.70 6.93 -26.29
C LYS A 497 28.63 7.69 -25.33
N PRO A 498 28.85 7.20 -24.11
CA PRO A 498 29.86 7.77 -23.24
C PRO A 498 31.25 7.66 -23.91
N PRO A 499 32.14 8.64 -23.71
CA PRO A 499 33.56 8.52 -24.03
C PRO A 499 34.19 7.27 -23.40
N ARG A 500 35.25 6.72 -24.00
CA ARG A 500 35.89 5.47 -23.52
C ARG A 500 36.53 5.60 -22.14
N ASP A 501 36.89 6.82 -21.77
CA ASP A 501 37.51 7.23 -20.52
C ASP A 501 36.47 7.66 -19.46
N TRP A 502 35.19 7.76 -19.83
CA TRP A 502 34.13 8.07 -18.87
C TRP A 502 33.63 6.80 -18.18
N PHE A 503 33.68 6.81 -16.86
CA PHE A 503 33.13 5.76 -16.00
C PHE A 503 32.25 6.39 -14.91
N PRO A 504 31.13 5.74 -14.54
CA PRO A 504 30.35 6.20 -13.40
C PRO A 504 31.16 6.05 -12.11
N HIS A 505 30.96 6.97 -11.17
CA HIS A 505 31.55 6.86 -9.84
C HIS A 505 30.74 5.84 -9.04
N ILE A 506 31.32 4.68 -8.76
CA ILE A 506 30.69 3.65 -7.93
C ILE A 506 31.24 3.78 -6.52
N LYS A 507 30.36 4.18 -5.59
CA LYS A 507 30.66 4.32 -4.16
C LYS A 507 30.14 3.11 -3.40
N ASP A 508 30.71 2.91 -2.21
CA ASP A 508 30.11 2.05 -1.21
C ASP A 508 28.78 2.64 -0.74
N ALA A 509 27.86 1.78 -0.29
CA ALA A 509 26.56 2.21 0.19
C ALA A 509 26.71 3.14 1.41
N ASN A 510 26.07 4.31 1.33
CA ASN A 510 26.16 5.38 2.32
C ASN A 510 24.76 5.89 2.72
N ASN A 511 24.68 7.00 3.47
CA ASN A 511 23.42 7.58 3.91
C ASN A 511 22.73 8.48 2.87
N ASP A 512 23.28 8.63 1.66
CA ASP A 512 22.60 9.42 0.62
C ASP A 512 21.32 8.72 0.17
N THR A 513 20.32 9.50 -0.24
CA THR A 513 19.06 8.97 -0.76
C THR A 513 19.32 8.17 -2.04
N ALA A 514 18.90 6.91 -2.04
CA ALA A 514 18.95 6.03 -3.21
C ALA A 514 17.73 6.22 -4.11
N TYR A 515 16.53 6.29 -3.54
CA TYR A 515 15.28 6.53 -4.26
C TYR A 515 14.19 7.05 -3.33
N ILE A 516 13.09 7.55 -3.91
CA ILE A 516 11.89 7.94 -3.17
C ILE A 516 10.71 7.10 -3.65
N GLU A 517 10.11 6.34 -2.74
CA GLU A 517 8.90 5.55 -2.99
C GLU A 517 7.67 6.36 -2.60
N TYR A 518 6.69 6.49 -3.50
CA TYR A 518 5.46 7.20 -3.15
C TYR A 518 4.46 6.26 -2.47
N LYS A 519 3.79 6.77 -1.44
CA LYS A 519 2.67 6.12 -0.74
C LYS A 519 1.42 6.99 -0.90
N THR A 520 0.29 6.37 -1.16
CA THR A 520 -1.02 7.04 -1.14
C THR A 520 -1.72 6.77 0.18
N CYS A 521 -2.10 7.84 0.88
CA CYS A 521 -2.83 7.79 2.14
C CYS A 521 -4.35 7.63 1.92
N LYS A 522 -5.07 7.29 3.00
CA LYS A 522 -6.53 7.11 2.98
C LYS A 522 -7.30 8.35 2.52
N ASP A 523 -6.81 9.53 2.86
CA ASP A 523 -7.39 10.82 2.45
C ASP A 523 -7.06 11.20 1.00
N GLY A 524 -6.33 10.35 0.29
CA GLY A 524 -5.90 10.56 -1.09
C GLY A 524 -4.59 11.34 -1.22
N SER A 525 -4.02 11.84 -0.11
CA SER A 525 -2.72 12.51 -0.14
C SER A 525 -1.60 11.55 -0.54
N VAL A 526 -0.52 12.08 -1.10
CA VAL A 526 0.66 11.31 -1.49
C VAL A 526 1.86 11.75 -0.67
N LEU A 527 2.56 10.79 -0.09
CA LEU A 527 3.81 10.98 0.64
C LEU A 527 4.97 10.35 -0.13
N GLY A 528 6.16 10.92 -0.04
CA GLY A 528 7.39 10.32 -0.59
C GLY A 528 8.27 9.77 0.52
N VAL A 529 8.38 8.45 0.64
CA VAL A 529 9.30 7.80 1.58
C VAL A 529 10.70 7.78 0.97
N THR A 530 11.66 8.39 1.66
CA THR A 530 13.07 8.39 1.26
C THR A 530 13.74 7.10 1.74
N VAL A 531 14.49 6.44 0.85
CA VAL A 531 15.27 5.24 1.16
C VAL A 531 16.72 5.53 0.85
N THR A 532 17.61 5.33 1.82
CA THR A 532 19.05 5.57 1.65
C THR A 532 19.74 4.42 0.93
N ARG A 533 20.96 4.65 0.44
CA ARG A 533 21.77 3.62 -0.24
C ARG A 533 22.14 2.48 0.69
N ILE A 534 22.47 2.77 1.95
CA ILE A 534 22.76 1.75 2.96
C ILE A 534 21.51 0.97 3.36
N ALA A 535 20.34 1.63 3.49
CA ALA A 535 19.07 0.94 3.75
C ALA A 535 18.70 -0.01 2.60
N LEU A 536 18.84 0.47 1.36
CA LEU A 536 18.63 -0.29 0.14
C LEU A 536 19.50 -1.56 0.08
N LEU A 537 20.80 -1.43 0.32
CA LEU A 537 21.73 -2.57 0.31
C LEU A 537 21.43 -3.55 1.46
N THR A 538 21.25 -3.03 2.68
CA THR A 538 20.99 -3.85 3.87
C THR A 538 19.67 -4.62 3.73
N HIS A 539 18.66 -4.01 3.12
CA HIS A 539 17.39 -4.68 2.83
C HIS A 539 17.56 -5.83 1.83
N CYS A 540 18.31 -5.62 0.75
CA CYS A 540 18.62 -6.68 -0.22
C CYS A 540 19.41 -7.83 0.44
N GLN A 541 20.35 -7.52 1.33
CA GLN A 541 21.10 -8.51 2.12
C GLN A 541 20.17 -9.33 3.04
N ALA A 542 19.29 -8.66 3.79
CA ALA A 542 18.34 -9.29 4.69
C ALA A 542 17.33 -10.17 3.93
N LEU A 543 16.88 -9.75 2.75
CA LEU A 543 16.04 -10.54 1.85
C LEU A 543 16.80 -11.76 1.29
N THR A 544 18.04 -11.58 0.87
CA THR A 544 18.90 -12.66 0.37
C THR A 544 19.06 -13.76 1.41
N GLN A 545 19.36 -13.38 2.66
CA GLN A 545 19.47 -14.32 3.77
C GLN A 545 18.12 -14.97 4.10
N SER A 546 17.06 -14.17 4.26
CA SER A 546 15.73 -14.69 4.64
C SER A 546 15.13 -15.63 3.59
N CYS A 547 15.36 -15.34 2.31
CA CYS A 547 14.79 -16.10 1.20
C CYS A 547 15.74 -17.19 0.70
N GLY A 548 16.99 -17.22 1.17
CA GLY A 548 18.04 -18.10 0.67
C GLY A 548 18.26 -17.94 -0.83
N TYR A 549 18.34 -16.71 -1.33
CA TYR A 549 18.56 -16.46 -2.76
C TYR A 549 19.95 -16.90 -3.20
N THR A 550 20.01 -17.44 -4.42
CA THR A 550 21.23 -17.99 -5.01
C THR A 550 21.44 -17.47 -6.43
N GLU A 551 22.69 -17.53 -6.90
CA GLU A 551 23.05 -17.10 -8.25
C GLU A 551 22.29 -17.89 -9.33
N ALA A 552 21.89 -17.21 -10.40
CA ALA A 552 21.13 -17.77 -11.52
C ALA A 552 19.76 -18.37 -11.16
N GLU A 553 19.26 -18.14 -9.94
CA GLU A 553 17.93 -18.56 -9.55
C GLU A 553 16.85 -17.79 -10.33
N ILE A 554 15.77 -18.50 -10.69
CA ILE A 554 14.68 -17.94 -11.49
C ILE A 554 13.52 -17.55 -10.59
N ILE A 555 13.15 -16.26 -10.66
CA ILE A 555 12.01 -15.67 -9.96
C ILE A 555 10.92 -15.28 -10.95
N VAL A 556 9.68 -15.69 -10.71
CA VAL A 556 8.51 -15.25 -11.46
C VAL A 556 7.83 -14.11 -10.70
N ASN A 557 7.85 -12.90 -11.24
CA ASN A 557 7.28 -11.73 -10.58
C ASN A 557 6.01 -11.26 -11.30
N VAL A 558 4.88 -11.29 -10.59
CA VAL A 558 3.59 -10.76 -11.03
C VAL A 558 3.32 -9.37 -10.45
N LEU A 559 4.09 -8.97 -9.42
CA LEU A 559 3.91 -7.72 -8.70
C LEU A 559 4.47 -6.54 -9.49
N ASP A 560 3.96 -5.35 -9.16
CA ASP A 560 4.42 -4.08 -9.73
C ASP A 560 5.92 -3.88 -9.45
N PHE A 561 6.71 -3.78 -10.51
CA PHE A 561 8.16 -3.64 -10.41
C PHE A 561 8.61 -2.25 -9.96
N LYS A 562 7.70 -1.27 -9.86
CA LYS A 562 8.03 0.12 -9.51
C LYS A 562 8.02 0.40 -8.01
N LYS A 563 7.45 -0.48 -7.19
CA LYS A 563 7.29 -0.30 -5.74
C LYS A 563 7.19 -1.62 -4.98
N ASP A 564 7.28 -1.54 -3.65
CA ASP A 564 7.04 -2.65 -2.73
C ASP A 564 7.84 -3.93 -3.11
N VAL A 565 7.30 -5.11 -2.78
CA VAL A 565 7.91 -6.42 -3.01
C VAL A 565 8.30 -6.65 -4.47
N GLY A 566 7.57 -6.10 -5.45
CA GLY A 566 7.91 -6.26 -6.87
C GLY A 566 9.20 -5.51 -7.24
N LEU A 567 9.41 -4.30 -6.71
CA LEU A 567 10.67 -3.57 -6.82
C LEU A 567 11.78 -4.28 -6.04
N TRP A 568 11.54 -4.60 -4.76
CA TRP A 568 12.57 -5.12 -3.86
C TRP A 568 13.12 -6.47 -4.29
N HIS A 569 12.26 -7.41 -4.69
CA HIS A 569 12.69 -8.73 -5.13
C HIS A 569 13.03 -8.78 -6.61
N GLY A 570 12.22 -8.13 -7.45
CA GLY A 570 12.32 -8.22 -8.91
C GLY A 570 13.38 -7.30 -9.53
N ILE A 571 13.64 -6.14 -8.94
CA ILE A 571 14.58 -5.16 -9.51
C ILE A 571 15.88 -5.08 -8.71
N LEU A 572 15.80 -5.03 -7.38
CA LEU A 572 16.92 -4.68 -6.51
C LEU A 572 17.70 -5.93 -6.07
N THR A 573 17.03 -6.83 -5.34
CA THR A 573 17.66 -8.05 -4.79
C THR A 573 18.04 -9.04 -5.89
N SER A 574 17.32 -9.04 -7.02
CA SER A 574 17.65 -9.86 -8.19
C SER A 574 19.03 -9.55 -8.77
N VAL A 575 19.34 -8.26 -8.93
CA VAL A 575 20.64 -7.83 -9.46
C VAL A 575 21.75 -8.06 -8.43
N MET A 576 21.50 -7.87 -7.14
CA MET A 576 22.47 -8.19 -6.10
C MET A 576 22.95 -9.65 -6.21
N ASN A 577 22.02 -10.58 -6.45
CA ASN A 577 22.27 -12.03 -6.45
C ASN A 577 22.46 -12.65 -7.85
N MET A 578 22.54 -11.86 -8.93
CA MET A 578 22.62 -12.42 -10.30
C MET A 578 21.45 -13.35 -10.67
N MET A 579 20.23 -13.05 -10.21
CA MET A 579 19.03 -13.83 -10.51
C MET A 579 18.47 -13.51 -11.90
N HIS A 580 17.58 -14.39 -12.39
CA HIS A 580 16.81 -14.20 -13.62
C HIS A 580 15.32 -14.00 -13.31
N VAL A 581 14.82 -12.81 -13.63
CA VAL A 581 13.43 -12.42 -13.36
C VAL A 581 12.57 -12.66 -14.59
N ILE A 582 11.49 -13.41 -14.43
CA ILE A 582 10.41 -13.55 -15.40
C ILE A 582 9.28 -12.62 -14.98
N SER A 583 9.11 -11.50 -15.67
CA SER A 583 8.07 -10.52 -15.35
C SER A 583 6.78 -10.82 -16.10
N ILE A 584 5.69 -10.98 -15.36
CA ILE A 584 4.35 -11.25 -15.87
C ILE A 584 3.54 -9.95 -15.77
N PRO A 585 3.28 -9.24 -16.88
CA PRO A 585 2.54 -7.99 -16.83
C PRO A 585 1.07 -8.24 -16.48
N TYR A 586 0.45 -7.28 -15.80
CA TYR A 586 -0.96 -7.39 -15.43
C TYR A 586 -1.90 -7.52 -16.64
N SER A 587 -1.54 -6.92 -17.78
CA SER A 587 -2.30 -7.06 -19.03
C SER A 587 -2.38 -8.52 -19.52
N LEU A 588 -1.32 -9.31 -19.32
CA LEU A 588 -1.34 -10.75 -19.58
C LEU A 588 -2.19 -11.50 -18.54
N MET A 589 -2.09 -11.13 -17.27
CA MET A 589 -2.90 -11.73 -16.20
C MET A 589 -4.41 -11.52 -16.41
N LYS A 590 -4.84 -10.39 -16.98
CA LYS A 590 -6.24 -10.13 -17.33
C LYS A 590 -6.80 -11.16 -18.34
N VAL A 591 -6.00 -11.55 -19.32
CA VAL A 591 -6.42 -12.47 -20.40
C VAL A 591 -6.17 -13.93 -20.02
N ASN A 592 -5.05 -14.21 -19.34
CA ASN A 592 -4.66 -15.53 -18.89
C ASN A 592 -4.11 -15.47 -17.45
N PRO A 593 -4.98 -15.58 -16.44
CA PRO A 593 -4.57 -15.53 -15.04
C PRO A 593 -3.70 -16.72 -14.59
N LEU A 594 -3.68 -17.80 -15.37
CA LEU A 594 -2.84 -18.97 -15.13
C LEU A 594 -1.41 -18.80 -15.66
N SER A 595 -1.14 -17.72 -16.40
CA SER A 595 0.12 -17.50 -17.11
C SER A 595 1.34 -17.57 -16.20
N TRP A 596 1.30 -17.02 -14.99
CA TRP A 596 2.43 -17.07 -14.06
C TRP A 596 2.76 -18.51 -13.62
N ILE A 597 1.76 -19.36 -13.37
CA ILE A 597 1.95 -20.80 -13.07
C ILE A 597 2.57 -21.50 -14.27
N GLN A 598 2.07 -21.20 -15.47
CA GLN A 598 2.65 -21.73 -16.71
C GLN A 598 4.12 -21.32 -16.86
N LYS A 599 4.49 -20.11 -16.44
CA LYS A 599 5.89 -19.64 -16.47
C LYS A 599 6.75 -20.26 -15.39
N VAL A 600 6.22 -20.52 -14.20
CA VAL A 600 6.90 -21.35 -13.20
C VAL A 600 7.22 -22.72 -13.79
N CYS A 601 6.26 -23.37 -14.45
CA CYS A 601 6.49 -24.67 -15.08
C CYS A 601 7.50 -24.59 -16.24
N GLN A 602 7.32 -23.62 -17.15
CA GLN A 602 8.14 -23.47 -18.36
C GLN A 602 9.61 -23.16 -18.03
N TYR A 603 9.84 -22.27 -17.07
CA TYR A 603 11.19 -21.83 -16.70
C TYR A 603 11.76 -22.58 -15.50
N LYS A 604 11.03 -23.56 -14.94
CA LYS A 604 11.36 -24.21 -13.66
C LYS A 604 11.62 -23.20 -12.55
N GLY A 605 10.76 -22.17 -12.48
CA GLY A 605 10.84 -21.10 -11.49
C GLY A 605 10.94 -21.67 -10.08
N LYS A 606 11.87 -21.11 -9.29
CA LYS A 606 12.11 -21.52 -7.91
C LYS A 606 11.36 -20.63 -6.93
N VAL A 607 11.21 -19.37 -7.28
CA VAL A 607 10.54 -18.35 -6.46
C VAL A 607 9.45 -17.71 -7.28
N ALA A 608 8.31 -17.40 -6.68
CA ALA A 608 7.28 -16.57 -7.29
C ALA A 608 6.79 -15.51 -6.31
N CYS A 609 6.59 -14.28 -6.80
CA CYS A 609 6.03 -13.16 -6.03
C CYS A 609 4.63 -12.84 -6.56
N VAL A 610 3.63 -12.98 -5.68
CA VAL A 610 2.22 -12.87 -6.02
C VAL A 610 1.42 -12.20 -4.89
N LYS A 611 0.22 -11.73 -5.21
CA LYS A 611 -0.83 -11.43 -4.25
C LYS A 611 -1.74 -12.64 -4.05
N SER A 612 -2.44 -12.72 -2.92
CA SER A 612 -3.42 -13.80 -2.71
C SER A 612 -4.53 -13.81 -3.77
N ARG A 613 -4.86 -12.63 -4.33
CA ARG A 613 -5.78 -12.48 -5.47
C ARG A 613 -5.27 -13.21 -6.72
N ASP A 614 -3.97 -13.14 -7.03
CA ASP A 614 -3.39 -13.78 -8.22
C ASP A 614 -3.45 -15.32 -8.11
N MET A 615 -3.26 -15.85 -6.89
CA MET A 615 -3.45 -17.27 -6.60
C MET A 615 -4.89 -17.70 -6.82
N HIS A 616 -5.86 -16.90 -6.35
CA HIS A 616 -7.28 -17.19 -6.54
C HIS A 616 -7.65 -17.21 -8.03
N TRP A 617 -7.23 -16.21 -8.80
CA TRP A 617 -7.53 -16.17 -10.23
C TRP A 617 -6.89 -17.33 -10.99
N ALA A 618 -5.65 -17.70 -10.65
CA ALA A 618 -5.00 -18.86 -11.22
C ALA A 618 -5.76 -20.16 -10.88
N LEU A 619 -6.24 -20.30 -9.65
CA LEU A 619 -7.09 -21.43 -9.22
C LEU A 619 -8.37 -21.52 -10.05
N VAL A 620 -9.06 -20.39 -10.28
CA VAL A 620 -10.28 -20.34 -11.09
C VAL A 620 -10.00 -20.67 -12.56
N ALA A 621 -8.89 -20.15 -13.10
CA ALA A 621 -8.49 -20.35 -14.50
C ALA A 621 -7.87 -21.73 -14.78
N HIS A 622 -7.52 -22.50 -13.75
CA HIS A 622 -6.86 -23.80 -13.89
C HIS A 622 -7.71 -24.89 -14.57
N ARG A 623 -9.04 -24.71 -14.64
CA ARG A 623 -9.97 -25.73 -15.15
C ARG A 623 -9.46 -26.30 -16.49
N ASP A 624 -9.43 -27.63 -16.56
CA ASP A 624 -9.04 -28.42 -17.74
C ASP A 624 -7.54 -28.44 -18.12
N GLN A 625 -6.64 -27.92 -17.28
CA GLN A 625 -5.20 -27.92 -17.52
C GLN A 625 -4.51 -29.14 -16.86
N ARG A 626 -4.01 -30.08 -17.67
CA ARG A 626 -3.42 -31.34 -17.15
C ARG A 626 -1.92 -31.23 -16.83
N ASP A 627 -1.19 -30.41 -17.58
CA ASP A 627 0.29 -30.39 -17.61
C ASP A 627 0.91 -29.32 -16.70
N ILE A 628 0.45 -29.24 -15.45
CA ILE A 628 1.02 -28.34 -14.43
C ILE A 628 1.85 -29.15 -13.45
N ASN A 629 3.08 -28.69 -13.22
CA ASN A 629 3.99 -29.24 -12.22
C ASN A 629 4.72 -28.09 -11.51
N LEU A 630 4.39 -27.90 -10.23
CA LEU A 630 4.94 -26.86 -9.36
C LEU A 630 6.05 -27.37 -8.43
N SER A 631 6.56 -28.59 -8.65
CA SER A 631 7.65 -29.16 -7.83
C SER A 631 8.94 -28.36 -7.86
N SER A 632 9.18 -27.55 -8.90
CA SER A 632 10.33 -26.65 -8.97
C SER A 632 10.25 -25.51 -7.95
N LEU A 633 9.03 -25.08 -7.60
CA LEU A 633 8.79 -23.95 -6.72
C LEU A 633 9.19 -24.33 -5.29
N ARG A 634 10.10 -23.55 -4.71
CA ARG A 634 10.54 -23.69 -3.31
C ARG A 634 10.04 -22.56 -2.42
N MET A 635 9.63 -21.44 -3.01
CA MET A 635 9.09 -20.29 -2.27
C MET A 635 8.04 -19.54 -3.11
N LEU A 636 6.89 -19.27 -2.50
CA LEU A 636 5.81 -18.44 -3.04
C LEU A 636 5.59 -17.28 -2.07
N VAL A 637 6.16 -16.13 -2.39
CA VAL A 637 6.04 -14.90 -1.58
C VAL A 637 4.64 -14.32 -1.82
N VAL A 638 3.83 -14.30 -0.77
CA VAL A 638 2.47 -13.73 -0.79
C VAL A 638 2.52 -12.33 -0.18
N ALA A 639 2.40 -11.31 -1.02
CA ALA A 639 2.69 -9.92 -0.71
C ALA A 639 1.47 -9.00 -0.86
N ASP A 640 0.49 -9.14 0.05
CA ASP A 640 -0.64 -8.20 0.14
C ASP A 640 -0.33 -6.96 1.01
N GLY A 641 0.93 -6.83 1.47
CA GLY A 641 1.48 -5.69 2.23
C GLY A 641 1.07 -5.73 3.70
N SER A 642 -0.20 -5.49 3.97
CA SER A 642 -0.83 -5.83 5.26
C SER A 642 -1.38 -7.26 5.19
N ASN A 643 -1.84 -7.83 6.30
CA ASN A 643 -2.50 -9.15 6.24
C ASN A 643 -3.98 -9.04 5.88
N PRO A 644 -4.44 -8.72 4.65
CA PRO A 644 -5.72 -9.24 4.20
C PRO A 644 -5.50 -10.21 3.04
N TRP A 645 -4.45 -11.05 3.10
CA TRP A 645 -4.43 -12.23 2.24
C TRP A 645 -5.50 -13.19 2.71
N SER A 646 -6.31 -13.69 1.79
CA SER A 646 -7.31 -14.69 2.15
C SER A 646 -6.60 -15.99 2.48
N ILE A 647 -6.57 -16.35 3.77
CA ILE A 647 -6.11 -17.67 4.23
C ILE A 647 -6.87 -18.75 3.45
N SER A 648 -8.15 -18.50 3.18
CA SER A 648 -8.99 -19.34 2.34
C SER A 648 -8.45 -19.48 0.90
N SER A 649 -7.89 -18.42 0.29
CA SER A 649 -7.26 -18.50 -1.03
C SER A 649 -5.98 -19.31 -1.01
N CYS A 650 -5.14 -19.15 0.02
CA CYS A 650 -3.94 -19.96 0.20
C CYS A 650 -4.28 -21.44 0.37
N ASP A 651 -5.26 -21.76 1.21
CA ASP A 651 -5.72 -23.14 1.46
C ASP A 651 -6.36 -23.75 0.21
N ALA A 652 -7.24 -23.02 -0.47
CA ALA A 652 -7.87 -23.48 -1.69
C ALA A 652 -6.84 -23.73 -2.81
N PHE A 653 -5.82 -22.86 -2.90
CA PHE A 653 -4.73 -23.03 -3.84
C PHE A 653 -3.89 -24.27 -3.52
N LEU A 654 -3.49 -24.46 -2.25
CA LEU A 654 -2.77 -25.65 -1.79
C LEU A 654 -3.56 -26.92 -2.11
N ASN A 655 -4.84 -26.96 -1.74
CA ASN A 655 -5.70 -28.14 -1.92
C ASN A 655 -5.75 -28.62 -3.38
N VAL A 656 -5.73 -27.70 -4.36
CA VAL A 656 -5.75 -28.07 -5.78
C VAL A 656 -4.36 -28.43 -6.30
N PHE A 657 -3.36 -27.58 -6.02
CA PHE A 657 -2.05 -27.69 -6.63
C PHE A 657 -1.08 -28.63 -5.89
N GLN A 658 -1.44 -29.13 -4.71
CA GLN A 658 -0.64 -30.15 -4.00
C GLN A 658 -0.47 -31.41 -4.83
N SER A 659 -1.54 -31.88 -5.47
CA SER A 659 -1.51 -33.00 -6.44
C SER A 659 -0.64 -32.72 -7.68
N LYS A 660 -0.26 -31.46 -7.89
CA LYS A 660 0.59 -30.97 -8.98
C LYS A 660 2.00 -30.61 -8.50
N GLY A 661 2.43 -31.14 -7.35
CA GLY A 661 3.80 -30.99 -6.84
C GLY A 661 4.06 -29.75 -6.00
N LEU A 662 3.03 -28.94 -5.71
CA LEU A 662 3.15 -27.84 -4.76
C LEU A 662 3.26 -28.38 -3.33
N ARG A 663 4.24 -27.92 -2.57
CA ARG A 663 4.40 -28.32 -1.17
C ARG A 663 3.81 -27.26 -0.22
N PRO A 664 3.18 -27.62 0.91
CA PRO A 664 2.56 -26.65 1.82
C PRO A 664 3.52 -25.58 2.35
N GLU A 665 4.76 -25.96 2.65
CA GLU A 665 5.80 -25.09 3.19
C GLU A 665 6.30 -24.01 2.19
N VAL A 666 5.91 -24.12 0.92
CA VAL A 666 6.28 -23.15 -0.11
C VAL A 666 5.59 -21.80 0.10
N ILE A 667 4.44 -21.75 0.76
CA ILE A 667 3.66 -20.52 0.93
C ILE A 667 4.30 -19.66 2.01
N CYS A 668 4.76 -18.48 1.59
CA CYS A 668 5.56 -17.58 2.40
C CYS A 668 4.87 -16.20 2.45
N PRO A 669 3.92 -15.98 3.38
CA PRO A 669 3.36 -14.66 3.59
C PRO A 669 4.43 -13.66 4.00
N CYS A 670 4.30 -12.43 3.48
CA CYS A 670 5.23 -11.34 3.70
C CYS A 670 4.47 -10.12 4.22
N ALA A 671 4.90 -9.61 5.37
CA ALA A 671 4.42 -8.34 5.92
C ALA A 671 5.39 -7.22 5.56
N SER A 672 4.86 -6.12 5.02
CA SER A 672 5.66 -4.98 4.60
C SER A 672 4.89 -3.67 4.65
N SER A 673 5.63 -2.56 4.75
CA SER A 673 5.10 -1.21 4.57
C SER A 673 6.10 -0.36 3.79
N ALA A 674 5.66 0.76 3.22
CA ALA A 674 6.55 1.66 2.49
C ALA A 674 7.64 2.24 3.43
N GLU A 675 7.28 2.52 4.68
CA GLU A 675 8.13 3.13 5.70
C GLU A 675 9.16 2.15 6.27
N ALA A 676 8.78 0.88 6.48
CA ALA A 676 9.63 -0.11 7.12
C ALA A 676 10.15 -1.20 6.17
N LEU A 677 9.88 -1.05 4.86
CA LEU A 677 10.18 -2.04 3.83
C LEU A 677 9.60 -3.42 4.23
N THR A 678 10.37 -4.50 4.11
CA THR A 678 9.95 -5.81 4.60
C THR A 678 10.12 -5.90 6.11
N VAL A 679 9.03 -6.21 6.81
CA VAL A 679 8.98 -6.25 8.27
C VAL A 679 9.19 -7.67 8.79
N ALA A 680 8.54 -8.64 8.17
CA ALA A 680 8.65 -10.06 8.48
C ALA A 680 8.27 -10.91 7.25
N ILE A 681 8.88 -12.08 7.11
CA ILE A 681 8.57 -13.03 6.04
C ILE A 681 8.66 -14.47 6.56
N ARG A 682 7.68 -15.30 6.18
CA ARG A 682 7.71 -16.73 6.46
C ARG A 682 8.70 -17.39 5.52
N ARG A 683 9.51 -18.31 6.05
CA ARG A 683 10.59 -18.97 5.32
C ARG A 683 10.26 -20.46 5.19
N PRO A 684 10.50 -21.09 4.02
CA PRO A 684 10.56 -22.53 3.93
C PRO A 684 11.76 -22.97 4.77
N THR A 685 11.57 -23.81 5.78
CA THR A 685 12.68 -24.39 6.53
C THR A 685 12.77 -25.88 6.22
N ASP A 686 14.00 -26.38 6.07
CA ASP A 686 14.24 -27.80 5.77
C ASP A 686 13.87 -28.72 6.96
N ASP A 687 13.78 -28.16 8.17
CA ASP A 687 13.49 -28.88 9.43
C ASP A 687 12.05 -28.75 9.95
N SER A 688 11.22 -27.85 9.39
CA SER A 688 9.86 -27.62 9.90
C SER A 688 8.81 -28.38 9.12
N ASN A 689 8.49 -29.59 9.57
CA ASN A 689 7.16 -30.17 9.39
C ASN A 689 6.07 -29.41 10.21
N GLN A 690 6.40 -28.23 10.75
CA GLN A 690 5.50 -27.40 11.54
C GLN A 690 4.61 -26.57 10.61
N PRO A 691 3.28 -26.75 10.67
CA PRO A 691 2.35 -25.97 9.87
C PRO A 691 2.48 -24.48 10.22
N PRO A 692 1.96 -23.58 9.35
CA PRO A 692 1.79 -22.18 9.72
C PRO A 692 1.08 -22.05 11.07
N GLY A 693 1.64 -21.22 11.95
CA GLY A 693 1.03 -20.86 13.21
C GLY A 693 -0.28 -20.13 12.91
N ARG A 694 -1.40 -20.75 13.27
CA ARG A 694 -2.74 -20.17 13.14
C ARG A 694 -3.32 -19.92 14.52
N GLY A 695 -3.98 -18.77 14.66
CA GLY A 695 -4.76 -18.42 15.84
C GLY A 695 -6.21 -18.16 15.44
N VAL A 696 -7.16 -18.77 16.15
CA VAL A 696 -8.58 -18.44 16.04
C VAL A 696 -8.91 -17.47 17.16
N LEU A 697 -9.22 -16.22 16.81
CA LEU A 697 -9.35 -15.12 17.75
C LEU A 697 -10.80 -14.65 17.85
N SER A 698 -11.27 -14.34 19.05
CA SER A 698 -12.58 -13.74 19.28
C SER A 698 -12.65 -12.34 18.67
N MET A 699 -13.61 -12.12 17.76
CA MET A 699 -13.87 -10.79 17.19
C MET A 699 -14.32 -9.78 18.25
N GLN A 700 -15.02 -10.24 19.30
CA GLN A 700 -15.43 -9.38 20.41
C GLN A 700 -14.21 -8.84 21.17
N GLY A 701 -13.24 -9.71 21.47
CA GLY A 701 -11.96 -9.30 22.06
C GLY A 701 -11.20 -8.33 21.15
N LEU A 702 -11.05 -8.70 19.87
CA LEU A 702 -10.34 -7.88 18.88
C LEU A 702 -10.95 -6.48 18.73
N SER A 703 -12.27 -6.37 18.85
CA SER A 703 -12.97 -5.08 18.80
C SER A 703 -12.57 -4.12 19.93
N HIS A 704 -12.00 -4.65 21.01
CA HIS A 704 -11.43 -3.87 22.11
C HIS A 704 -9.89 -3.85 22.10
N GLY A 705 -9.27 -4.34 21.02
CA GLY A 705 -7.81 -4.44 20.89
C GLY A 705 -7.20 -5.57 21.74
N VAL A 706 -8.01 -6.55 22.16
CA VAL A 706 -7.61 -7.61 23.08
C VAL A 706 -7.62 -8.97 22.39
N ILE A 707 -6.56 -9.74 22.57
CA ILE A 707 -6.39 -11.05 21.96
C ILE A 707 -7.00 -12.10 22.89
N ARG A 708 -8.05 -12.77 22.43
CA ARG A 708 -8.65 -13.92 23.12
C ARG A 708 -8.78 -15.05 22.13
N VAL A 709 -8.17 -16.19 22.45
CA VAL A 709 -8.29 -17.39 21.64
C VAL A 709 -9.67 -17.99 21.87
N ASP A 710 -10.37 -18.32 20.80
CA ASP A 710 -11.63 -19.03 20.86
C ASP A 710 -11.43 -20.44 20.28
N SER A 711 -11.95 -21.46 20.97
CA SER A 711 -11.82 -22.86 20.58
C SER A 711 -13.05 -23.38 19.84
N GLU A 712 -14.13 -22.60 19.77
CA GLU A 712 -15.37 -23.00 19.12
C GLU A 712 -15.50 -22.41 17.70
N GLU A 713 -16.04 -23.19 16.76
CA GLU A 713 -16.43 -22.73 15.41
C GLU A 713 -17.67 -21.81 15.48
N ARG A 714 -17.49 -20.62 16.07
CA ARG A 714 -18.53 -19.58 16.14
C ARG A 714 -18.37 -18.60 14.99
N LEU A 715 -19.47 -18.00 14.54
CA LEU A 715 -19.46 -16.93 13.52
C LEU A 715 -18.79 -15.62 14.01
N SER A 716 -18.35 -15.58 15.27
CA SER A 716 -17.74 -14.43 15.94
C SER A 716 -16.23 -14.57 16.13
N VAL A 717 -15.56 -15.37 15.30
CA VAL A 717 -14.11 -15.59 15.36
C VAL A 717 -13.43 -15.16 14.06
N LEU A 718 -12.17 -14.76 14.17
CA LEU A 718 -11.30 -14.42 13.06
C LEU A 718 -10.07 -15.33 13.11
N THR A 719 -9.80 -16.04 12.01
CA THR A 719 -8.55 -16.80 11.88
C THR A 719 -7.44 -15.88 11.41
N VAL A 720 -6.32 -15.87 12.12
CA VAL A 720 -5.08 -15.19 11.72
C VAL A 720 -3.96 -16.20 11.55
N GLN A 721 -3.05 -15.94 10.61
CA GLN A 721 -1.87 -16.76 10.36
C GLN A 721 -0.62 -15.91 10.55
N ASP A 722 0.46 -16.54 11.02
CA ASP A 722 1.76 -15.88 11.13
C ASP A 722 2.33 -15.50 9.75
N VAL A 723 3.17 -14.48 9.76
CA VAL A 723 4.01 -14.03 8.63
C VAL A 723 5.47 -14.42 8.81
N GLY A 724 5.74 -15.41 9.65
CA GLY A 724 7.09 -15.80 10.04
C GLY A 724 7.70 -14.88 11.08
N THR A 725 9.02 -14.72 10.99
CA THR A 725 9.85 -14.02 11.96
C THR A 725 10.30 -12.66 11.44
N VAL A 726 10.71 -11.79 12.37
CA VAL A 726 11.31 -10.49 12.09
C VAL A 726 12.52 -10.63 11.14
N MET A 727 12.70 -9.65 10.25
CA MET A 727 13.80 -9.63 9.29
C MET A 727 15.19 -9.65 9.98
N PRO A 728 16.21 -10.26 9.34
CA PRO A 728 17.57 -10.28 9.86
C PRO A 728 18.12 -8.88 10.15
N GLY A 729 18.78 -8.70 11.28
CA GLY A 729 19.35 -7.41 11.70
C GLY A 729 18.33 -6.36 12.16
N ALA A 730 17.05 -6.73 12.30
CA ALA A 730 16.00 -5.84 12.79
C ALA A 730 15.57 -6.17 14.23
N LEU A 731 15.12 -5.15 14.95
CA LEU A 731 14.46 -5.26 16.25
C LEU A 731 13.01 -4.79 16.08
N MET A 732 12.04 -5.55 16.57
CA MET A 732 10.62 -5.21 16.46
C MET A 732 9.98 -5.10 17.83
N CYS A 733 9.05 -4.17 17.99
CA CYS A 733 8.15 -4.14 19.15
C CYS A 733 6.72 -3.81 18.74
N VAL A 734 5.80 -3.97 19.68
CA VAL A 734 4.38 -3.64 19.49
C VAL A 734 4.02 -2.54 20.47
N VAL A 735 3.52 -1.41 19.95
CA VAL A 735 3.18 -0.24 20.76
C VAL A 735 1.71 0.12 20.63
N LYS A 736 1.18 0.80 21.63
CA LYS A 736 -0.18 1.35 21.56
C LYS A 736 -0.28 2.32 20.36
N PRO A 737 -1.36 2.22 19.54
CA PRO A 737 -1.46 3.01 18.33
C PRO A 737 -1.69 4.50 18.61
N GLU A 738 -2.35 4.85 19.71
CA GLU A 738 -2.61 6.22 20.12
C GLU A 738 -1.87 6.62 21.41
N GLY A 739 -1.55 7.91 21.53
CA GLY A 739 -0.89 8.47 22.70
C GLY A 739 0.61 8.22 22.70
N VAL A 740 1.19 8.14 23.90
CA VAL A 740 2.61 7.80 24.09
C VAL A 740 2.84 6.36 23.58
N PRO A 741 3.90 6.08 22.81
CA PRO A 741 4.18 4.76 22.21
C PRO A 741 4.62 3.75 23.28
N GLN A 742 3.72 3.40 24.19
CA GLN A 742 3.94 2.42 25.24
C GLN A 742 3.87 1.00 24.66
N LEU A 743 4.76 0.13 25.12
CA LEU A 743 4.71 -1.29 24.79
C LEU A 743 3.38 -1.91 25.20
N CYS A 744 2.76 -2.61 24.25
CA CYS A 744 1.55 -3.38 24.45
C CYS A 744 1.78 -4.56 25.40
N ARG A 745 0.69 -5.07 26.00
CA ARG A 745 0.71 -6.37 26.67
C ARG A 745 0.64 -7.51 25.66
N THR A 746 1.09 -8.70 26.05
CA THR A 746 1.17 -9.91 25.20
C THR A 746 -0.17 -10.34 24.60
N ASP A 747 -1.27 -9.93 25.21
CA ASP A 747 -2.65 -10.16 24.75
C ASP A 747 -3.33 -8.89 24.21
N GLU A 748 -2.55 -7.93 23.72
CA GLU A 748 -3.02 -6.66 23.18
C GLU A 748 -2.56 -6.49 21.72
N ILE A 749 -3.47 -5.99 20.88
CA ILE A 749 -3.16 -5.59 19.51
C ILE A 749 -2.62 -4.16 19.53
N GLY A 750 -1.45 -3.97 18.94
CA GLY A 750 -0.86 -2.65 18.76
C GLY A 750 -0.27 -2.46 17.36
N GLU A 751 0.38 -1.34 17.17
CA GLU A 751 1.13 -1.04 15.96
C GLU A 751 2.52 -1.65 16.04
N LEU A 752 2.90 -2.37 14.99
CA LEU A 752 4.25 -2.92 14.85
C LEU A 752 5.21 -1.77 14.54
N CYS A 753 6.31 -1.71 15.29
CA CYS A 753 7.40 -0.76 15.06
C CYS A 753 8.72 -1.51 14.89
N VAL A 754 9.57 -1.03 13.99
CA VAL A 754 10.83 -1.69 13.61
C VAL A 754 12.01 -0.73 13.76
N CYS A 755 13.06 -1.16 14.43
CA CYS A 755 14.37 -0.53 14.44
C CYS A 755 15.32 -1.37 13.58
N SER A 756 15.72 -0.83 12.43
CA SER A 756 16.67 -1.47 11.50
C SER A 756 17.30 -0.42 10.58
N ILE A 757 18.47 -0.72 10.02
CA ILE A 757 19.04 0.05 8.90
C ILE A 757 18.17 -0.12 7.64
N ALA A 758 17.52 -1.28 7.49
CA ALA A 758 16.69 -1.63 6.33
C ALA A 758 15.26 -1.04 6.43
N THR A 759 15.13 0.24 6.78
CA THR A 759 13.86 0.98 6.76
C THR A 759 14.00 2.24 5.89
N GLY A 760 12.87 2.86 5.55
CA GLY A 760 12.84 4.24 5.10
C GLY A 760 13.39 5.19 6.17
N MET A 761 13.71 6.42 5.76
CA MET A 761 14.37 7.40 6.62
C MET A 761 13.48 8.60 6.95
N SER A 762 12.70 9.06 5.99
CA SER A 762 11.83 10.21 6.19
C SER A 762 10.73 10.29 5.15
N TYR A 763 9.68 11.05 5.46
CA TYR A 763 8.83 11.63 4.44
C TYR A 763 9.48 12.89 3.88
N TYR A 764 9.70 12.90 2.57
CA TYR A 764 10.41 13.97 1.88
C TYR A 764 9.75 15.33 2.14
N GLY A 765 10.51 16.26 2.72
CA GLY A 765 10.04 17.62 3.02
C GLY A 765 9.03 17.75 4.16
N LEU A 766 8.74 16.68 4.90
CA LEU A 766 7.69 16.65 5.94
C LEU A 766 8.25 16.28 7.32
N SER A 767 9.10 17.13 7.89
CA SER A 767 9.83 16.88 9.16
C SER A 767 8.92 16.49 10.33
N GLY A 768 7.76 17.14 10.49
CA GLY A 768 6.82 16.81 11.57
C GLY A 768 6.24 15.40 11.46
N MET A 769 5.90 14.96 10.24
CA MET A 769 5.44 13.58 10.02
C MET A 769 6.60 12.60 10.15
N THR A 770 7.80 12.98 9.68
CA THR A 770 9.01 12.16 9.79
C THR A 770 9.30 11.81 11.24
N LYS A 771 9.29 12.78 12.16
CA LYS A 771 9.54 12.52 13.59
C LYS A 771 8.53 11.55 14.19
N ASN A 772 7.26 11.70 13.84
CA ASN A 772 6.18 10.85 14.36
C ASN A 772 6.21 9.42 13.82
N THR A 773 6.85 9.19 12.67
CA THR A 773 6.86 7.89 11.99
C THR A 773 8.19 7.18 12.06
N PHE A 774 9.32 7.86 11.83
CA PHE A 774 10.67 7.25 11.73
C PHE A 774 11.51 7.44 13.00
N GLU A 775 11.14 8.36 13.90
CA GLU A 775 11.91 8.70 15.10
C GLU A 775 11.15 8.35 16.40
N VAL A 776 10.53 7.17 16.45
CA VAL A 776 9.73 6.75 17.61
C VAL A 776 10.59 6.06 18.66
N PHE A 777 10.45 6.46 19.92
CA PHE A 777 11.10 5.81 21.06
C PHE A 777 10.07 5.07 21.90
N PRO A 778 9.92 3.74 21.74
CA PRO A 778 8.93 2.98 22.48
C PRO A 778 9.25 2.94 23.98
N MET A 779 8.21 3.07 24.79
CA MET A 779 8.33 3.21 26.24
C MET A 779 7.86 1.94 26.95
N SER A 780 8.63 1.49 27.92
CA SER A 780 8.23 0.43 28.85
C SER A 780 7.17 0.91 29.84
N SER A 781 6.61 0.00 30.63
CA SER A 781 5.57 0.32 31.63
C SER A 781 6.09 1.21 32.75
N SER A 782 7.40 1.24 32.99
CA SER A 782 8.07 2.15 33.93
C SER A 782 8.31 3.55 33.36
N GLY A 783 8.00 3.78 32.08
CA GLY A 783 8.25 5.06 31.41
C GLY A 783 9.69 5.27 30.96
N ALA A 784 10.51 4.21 30.91
CA ALA A 784 11.85 4.25 30.30
C ALA A 784 11.81 3.80 28.84
N PRO A 785 12.59 4.41 27.93
CA PRO A 785 12.73 3.95 26.55
C PRO A 785 13.37 2.56 26.52
N ILE A 786 12.93 1.72 25.59
CA ILE A 786 13.39 0.33 25.49
C ILE A 786 14.71 0.18 24.70
N SER A 787 15.14 1.27 24.07
CA SER A 787 16.26 1.35 23.14
C SER A 787 16.74 2.79 23.06
N GLU A 788 18.04 2.96 22.82
CA GLU A 788 18.65 4.26 22.52
C GLU A 788 18.46 4.66 21.05
N TYR A 789 18.07 3.70 20.20
CA TYR A 789 17.83 3.92 18.78
C TYR A 789 16.33 4.06 18.47
N PRO A 790 15.97 4.93 17.51
CA PRO A 790 14.60 5.14 17.10
C PRO A 790 14.03 3.94 16.33
N PHE A 791 12.71 3.80 16.41
CA PHE A 791 11.90 2.85 15.68
C PHE A 791 11.06 3.56 14.64
N THR A 792 10.82 2.87 13.52
CA THR A 792 9.88 3.25 12.49
C THR A 792 8.52 2.59 12.73
N ARG A 793 7.44 3.38 12.79
CA ARG A 793 6.06 2.90 12.80
C ARG A 793 5.71 2.35 11.42
N THR A 794 5.28 1.09 11.38
CA THR A 794 4.99 0.41 10.12
C THR A 794 3.60 0.73 9.55
N GLY A 795 2.70 1.31 10.36
CA GLY A 795 1.28 1.37 10.03
C GLY A 795 0.56 0.01 10.04
N LEU A 796 1.26 -1.09 10.36
CA LEU A 796 0.69 -2.43 10.47
C LEU A 796 0.24 -2.68 11.91
N LEU A 797 -0.99 -3.16 12.07
CA LEU A 797 -1.53 -3.58 13.36
C LEU A 797 -1.31 -5.08 13.53
N GLY A 798 -0.89 -5.49 14.73
CA GLY A 798 -0.53 -6.87 14.97
C GLY A 798 -0.09 -7.14 16.41
N PHE A 799 0.47 -8.33 16.59
CA PHE A 799 1.03 -8.82 17.84
C PHE A 799 2.12 -9.85 17.57
N ILE A 800 2.89 -10.19 18.60
CA ILE A 800 3.84 -11.29 18.52
C ILE A 800 3.25 -12.48 19.28
N GLY A 801 3.12 -13.61 18.57
CA GLY A 801 2.71 -14.88 19.14
C GLY A 801 3.87 -15.71 19.69
N PRO A 802 3.56 -16.94 20.14
CA PRO A 802 4.56 -17.90 20.61
C PRO A 802 5.66 -18.16 19.58
N GLY A 803 6.89 -18.39 20.06
CA GLY A 803 8.05 -18.63 19.18
C GLY A 803 8.57 -17.40 18.44
N GLY A 804 8.10 -16.19 18.80
CA GLY A 804 8.52 -14.95 18.14
C GLY A 804 7.89 -14.74 16.76
N LEU A 805 6.81 -15.48 16.46
CA LEU A 805 6.08 -15.37 15.21
C LEU A 805 5.24 -14.09 15.17
N VAL A 806 5.37 -13.35 14.08
CA VAL A 806 4.66 -12.09 13.88
C VAL A 806 3.27 -12.38 13.31
N PHE A 807 2.24 -11.78 13.90
CA PHE A 807 0.86 -11.83 13.40
C PHE A 807 0.41 -10.41 13.06
N VAL A 808 0.04 -10.19 11.81
CA VAL A 808 -0.56 -8.92 11.37
C VAL A 808 -2.07 -9.08 11.36
N SER A 809 -2.81 -8.20 12.01
CA SER A 809 -4.27 -8.21 12.13
C SER A 809 -4.93 -7.00 11.46
N GLY A 810 -4.16 -6.08 10.89
CA GLY A 810 -4.71 -5.00 10.07
C GLY A 810 -3.69 -3.93 9.75
N LYS A 811 -4.20 -2.76 9.39
CA LYS A 811 -3.41 -1.55 9.14
C LYS A 811 -4.10 -0.33 9.75
N MET A 812 -3.31 0.65 10.16
CA MET A 812 -3.80 1.89 10.76
C MET A 812 -4.77 2.64 9.83
N ASP A 813 -4.46 2.73 8.54
CA ASP A 813 -5.31 3.42 7.55
C ASP A 813 -6.68 2.73 7.37
N GLY A 814 -6.75 1.42 7.63
CA GLY A 814 -7.96 0.61 7.54
C GLY A 814 -8.75 0.56 8.85
N LEU A 815 -8.23 1.08 9.95
CA LEU A 815 -8.87 1.00 11.26
C LEU A 815 -10.02 2.02 11.36
N MET A 816 -11.18 1.54 11.79
CA MET A 816 -12.36 2.34 12.10
C MET A 816 -12.70 2.20 13.58
N VAL A 817 -13.16 3.29 14.20
CA VAL A 817 -13.65 3.26 15.58
C VAL A 817 -15.13 3.62 15.59
N VAL A 818 -15.97 2.72 16.08
CA VAL A 818 -17.43 2.88 16.18
C VAL A 818 -17.86 2.50 17.60
N SER A 819 -18.50 3.42 18.32
CA SER A 819 -18.96 3.21 19.71
C SER A 819 -17.88 2.65 20.64
N GLY A 820 -16.65 3.17 20.54
CA GLY A 820 -15.51 2.72 21.35
C GLY A 820 -14.92 1.36 20.94
N ARG A 821 -15.39 0.75 19.85
CA ARG A 821 -14.85 -0.50 19.28
C ARG A 821 -14.07 -0.25 18.01
N ARG A 822 -12.99 -1.01 17.84
CA ARG A 822 -12.10 -1.00 16.69
C ARG A 822 -12.51 -2.06 15.69
N HIS A 823 -12.62 -1.67 14.43
CA HIS A 823 -12.97 -2.57 13.33
C HIS A 823 -12.04 -2.31 12.16
N ASN A 824 -11.51 -3.36 11.54
CA ASN A 824 -10.80 -3.23 10.28
C ASN A 824 -11.82 -3.13 9.15
N ALA A 825 -11.65 -2.14 8.26
CA ALA A 825 -12.50 -1.96 7.09
C ALA A 825 -12.54 -3.22 6.21
N ASP A 826 -11.42 -3.94 6.08
CA ASP A 826 -11.34 -5.17 5.27
C ASP A 826 -12.24 -6.28 5.84
N ASP A 827 -12.34 -6.40 7.17
CA ASP A 827 -13.19 -7.39 7.85
C ASP A 827 -14.69 -7.05 7.69
N ILE A 828 -15.03 -5.75 7.68
CA ILE A 828 -16.41 -5.28 7.42
C ILE A 828 -16.80 -5.59 5.97
N VAL A 829 -15.92 -5.28 5.01
CA VAL A 829 -16.14 -5.58 3.59
C VAL A 829 -16.34 -7.08 3.37
N ALA A 830 -15.52 -7.92 4.01
CA ALA A 830 -15.66 -9.37 3.98
C ALA A 830 -17.03 -9.84 4.50
N THR A 831 -17.49 -9.26 5.61
CA THR A 831 -18.81 -9.56 6.19
C THR A 831 -19.94 -9.20 5.24
N ALA A 832 -19.89 -8.03 4.60
CA ALA A 832 -20.91 -7.60 3.64
C ALA A 832 -20.98 -8.54 2.43
N LEU A 833 -19.84 -8.97 1.91
CA LEU A 833 -19.75 -9.86 0.74
C LEU A 833 -20.17 -11.30 1.04
N ALA A 834 -20.10 -11.73 2.31
CA ALA A 834 -20.59 -13.04 2.72
C ALA A 834 -22.14 -13.13 2.69
N VAL A 835 -22.84 -12.00 2.87
CA VAL A 835 -24.33 -11.95 2.89
C VAL A 835 -24.90 -11.90 1.48
N GLU A 836 -24.31 -11.09 0.61
CA GLU A 836 -24.73 -10.98 -0.79
C GLU A 836 -23.49 -11.13 -1.68
N PRO A 837 -23.21 -12.36 -2.17
CA PRO A 837 -22.13 -12.59 -3.13
C PRO A 837 -22.57 -12.03 -4.50
N MET A 838 -22.70 -10.71 -4.60
CA MET A 838 -22.68 -10.03 -5.88
C MET A 838 -21.33 -10.34 -6.56
N LYS A 839 -21.24 -10.15 -7.88
CA LYS A 839 -20.13 -10.53 -8.78
C LYS A 839 -18.73 -9.96 -8.45
N PHE A 840 -18.47 -9.54 -7.21
CA PHE A 840 -17.20 -9.02 -6.70
C PHE A 840 -16.38 -10.15 -6.07
N VAL A 841 -15.20 -10.40 -6.62
CA VAL A 841 -14.20 -11.28 -5.98
C VAL A 841 -13.40 -10.44 -4.98
N TYR A 842 -13.99 -10.23 -3.81
CA TYR A 842 -13.24 -9.85 -2.62
C TYR A 842 -13.60 -10.88 -1.54
N ARG A 843 -12.71 -11.85 -1.36
CA ARG A 843 -12.77 -12.75 -0.22
C ARG A 843 -11.78 -12.18 0.76
N GLY A 844 -12.28 -11.53 1.80
CA GLY A 844 -11.45 -11.16 2.94
C GLY A 844 -10.88 -12.39 3.65
N ARG A 845 -10.42 -12.19 4.88
CA ARG A 845 -9.72 -13.20 5.67
C ARG A 845 -10.51 -14.48 5.88
#